data_AF-A0A8S2MZV0-F1
#
_entry.id   AF-A0A8S2MZV0-F1
#
_cell.length_a   1.000
_cell.length_b   1.000
_cell.length_c   1.000
_cell.angle_alpha   90.00
_cell.angle_beta   90.00
_cell.angle_gamma   90.00
#
_symmetry.space_group_name_H-M   'P 1'
#
loop_
_entity.id
_entity.type
_entity.pdbx_description
1 polymer ?
#
loop_
_entity_poly.entity_id
_entity_poly.type
_entity_poly.pdbx_seq_one_letter_code
_entity_poly.pdbx_strand_id
1 'polypeptide(L)'
;MFNDFYIYRKDLSLIKWKKSDASEAENKKIRRAFETVLIIGFKEADTDKYQRFSNQVFSSFEQTTATINHSSPSSSNKLVNPYVATFYDAVLLYAYGLNQTIAVHGNTNDGFHVVKNMWNSSFEGSNGIVQISETGDRVSDYSLFDLNPKTDEFWEVGTYSGVNSTFVRLREIYWIDKVTKTPNDIPFCGFDGSRCIQPKNPFLSWIYFTVVVSLIVLVLTLLAIWYYKRVSFEAQLKVMNWIIQSEDIFTMEEFSSKFKQVKKDKNKGTSILHFPIFEDTLIDTTSTINSIGTGRYKIKDMQNEHLVRFIGACLDPPCLITEYCSKGSLQDLLESNQIKLDDMFKYSIMYDVVKGIVYIHNSDIHSHGNLKSSNCLIGSRFVVKISDYGIPSLRCSRHQKYPANCEQYYRSLLWSAPEILKDQHAPHEGTQKGDVYSFAIILHEIVYRRGLFAMNETLVEPKEIFQSIKSGDEIRPPFLGENTLFEIGALMKKCWCENPADRPDFSAISSTIRKLSKKFDNENLVDNLLKRMKQYTNNLEELVTERTNDYLIEKKKAEELLYRLLPRSVTAELMAGKSVTAESFSSVTIYFSDICGFTQISSESTPMQVETIGDAYMCVSGLPTPNGNLHAREIARMALAILDAVINFKIRHRPGEQLRIRIGIHSALRIHLSPTTKALLDTFQTFIVKLRGSVTLKGKGNMSTWWLLGEENGLQIPLTNFDNDNDLLISATPPSSNLLEINQIQI
;
A
#
# COMPACT_ATOMS: atom_id res chain seq x y z
N MET A 1 -22.54 39.41 14.31
CA MET A 1 -23.48 40.42 13.76
C MET A 1 -24.91 40.22 14.29
N PHE A 2 -25.10 39.64 15.48
CA PHE A 2 -26.41 39.26 16.05
C PHE A 2 -26.48 39.50 17.57
N ASN A 3 -25.97 40.65 18.06
CA ASN A 3 -25.99 40.96 19.50
C ASN A 3 -27.06 41.99 19.93
N ASP A 4 -27.86 42.53 19.01
CA ASP A 4 -28.84 43.59 19.33
C ASP A 4 -30.31 43.16 19.13
N PHE A 5 -30.62 41.85 19.18
CA PHE A 5 -31.99 41.34 19.04
C PHE A 5 -32.83 41.35 20.32
N TYR A 6 -32.37 42.03 21.38
CA TYR A 6 -33.26 42.45 22.47
C TYR A 6 -33.90 43.78 22.07
N ILE A 7 -35.03 43.68 21.37
CA ILE A 7 -35.80 44.83 20.87
C ILE A 7 -36.37 45.62 22.05
N TYR A 8 -35.58 46.56 22.56
CA TYR A 8 -36.05 47.69 23.37
C TYR A 8 -36.23 48.88 22.43
N ARG A 9 -37.27 48.87 21.59
CA ARG A 9 -37.67 50.07 20.84
C ARG A 9 -39.12 50.44 21.09
N LYS A 10 -39.30 51.76 21.05
CA LYS A 10 -40.39 52.57 21.60
C LYS A 10 -41.67 52.58 20.73
N ASP A 11 -41.61 51.89 19.59
CA ASP A 11 -42.68 51.74 18.61
C ASP A 11 -42.23 50.62 17.65
N LEU A 12 -42.98 49.52 17.56
CA LEU A 12 -42.61 48.39 16.70
C LEU A 12 -42.77 48.73 15.21
N SER A 13 -43.50 49.81 14.88
CA SER A 13 -43.57 50.34 13.51
C SER A 13 -42.26 51.05 13.09
N LEU A 14 -41.43 51.50 14.05
CA LEU A 14 -40.16 52.21 13.82
C LEU A 14 -38.93 51.30 13.70
N ILE A 15 -39.13 50.01 13.42
CA ILE A 15 -38.03 49.07 13.16
C ILE A 15 -37.41 49.42 11.80
N LYS A 16 -36.34 50.23 11.86
CA LYS A 16 -35.55 50.61 10.70
C LYS A 16 -34.70 49.42 10.27
N TRP A 17 -35.16 48.70 9.25
CA TRP A 17 -34.36 47.68 8.55
C TRP A 17 -33.21 48.30 7.73
N LYS A 18 -33.33 49.58 7.36
CA LYS A 18 -32.33 50.30 6.56
C LYS A 18 -31.19 50.83 7.43
N LYS A 19 -29.95 50.46 7.10
CA LYS A 19 -28.74 50.97 7.75
C LYS A 19 -28.24 52.21 7.00
N SER A 20 -27.99 53.31 7.74
CA SER A 20 -27.57 54.60 7.17
C SER A 20 -26.25 54.53 6.40
N ASP A 21 -25.34 53.67 6.85
CA ASP A 21 -23.96 53.60 6.36
C ASP A 21 -23.74 52.44 5.36
N ALA A 22 -24.81 51.72 4.99
CA ALA A 22 -24.74 50.56 4.10
C ALA A 22 -25.00 50.94 2.64
N SER A 23 -24.36 50.22 1.73
CA SER A 23 -24.58 50.39 0.28
C SER A 23 -26.03 50.06 -0.11
N GLU A 24 -26.51 50.61 -1.22
CA GLU A 24 -27.88 50.37 -1.69
C GLU A 24 -28.14 48.89 -2.02
N ALA A 25 -27.14 48.18 -2.53
CA ALA A 25 -27.20 46.74 -2.77
C ALA A 25 -27.32 45.94 -1.47
N GLU A 26 -26.63 46.36 -0.42
CA GLU A 26 -26.66 45.72 0.89
C GLU A 26 -27.99 45.99 1.61
N ASN A 27 -28.49 47.22 1.57
CA ASN A 27 -29.82 47.56 2.06
C ASN A 27 -30.92 46.80 1.31
N LYS A 28 -30.80 46.56 0.00
CA LYS A 28 -31.73 45.72 -0.76
C LYS A 28 -31.71 44.25 -0.32
N LYS A 29 -30.53 43.72 0.04
CA LYS A 29 -30.39 42.37 0.60
C LYS A 29 -30.99 42.27 1.99
N ILE A 30 -30.80 43.29 2.82
CA ILE A 30 -31.39 43.38 4.16
C ILE A 30 -32.91 43.46 4.05
N ARG A 31 -33.46 44.31 3.16
CA ARG A 31 -34.91 44.40 2.91
C ARG A 31 -35.54 43.04 2.63
N ARG A 32 -34.95 42.27 1.70
CA ARG A 32 -35.41 40.90 1.38
C ARG A 32 -35.39 39.94 2.57
N ALA A 33 -34.45 40.11 3.50
CA ALA A 33 -34.46 39.31 4.72
C ALA A 33 -35.61 39.74 5.65
N PHE A 34 -35.84 41.05 5.79
CA PHE A 34 -36.92 41.59 6.63
C PHE A 34 -38.34 41.35 6.07
N GLU A 35 -38.50 41.08 4.76
CA GLU A 35 -39.76 40.58 4.16
C GLU A 35 -40.23 39.24 4.75
N THR A 36 -39.34 38.50 5.43
CA THR A 36 -39.65 37.19 6.03
C THR A 36 -39.91 37.27 7.54
N VAL A 37 -39.71 38.45 8.12
CA VAL A 37 -39.72 38.65 9.57
C VAL A 37 -41.12 39.06 10.03
N LEU A 38 -41.71 38.24 10.88
CA LEU A 38 -42.90 38.61 11.65
C LEU A 38 -42.49 38.99 13.07
N ILE A 39 -43.10 40.04 13.61
CA ILE A 39 -42.75 40.58 14.92
C ILE A 39 -43.94 40.43 15.85
N ILE A 40 -43.71 39.81 17.00
CA ILE A 40 -44.74 39.65 18.04
C ILE A 40 -44.43 40.63 19.16
N GLY A 41 -45.38 41.51 19.46
CA GLY A 41 -45.28 42.50 20.53
C GLY A 41 -46.47 42.42 21.47
N PHE A 42 -46.38 43.09 22.62
CA PHE A 42 -47.57 43.32 23.45
C PHE A 42 -48.57 44.19 22.70
N LYS A 43 -49.85 43.89 22.85
CA LYS A 43 -50.91 44.74 22.32
C LYS A 43 -50.89 46.10 23.03
N GLU A 44 -50.74 47.17 22.25
CA GLU A 44 -50.83 48.53 22.76
C GLU A 44 -52.29 48.86 23.07
N ALA A 45 -52.59 49.35 24.27
CA ALA A 45 -53.95 49.76 24.61
C ALA A 45 -54.22 51.16 24.07
N ASP A 46 -55.10 51.26 23.08
CA ASP A 46 -55.66 52.55 22.60
C ASP A 46 -56.76 53.04 23.54
N THR A 47 -56.42 53.26 24.81
CA THR A 47 -57.33 53.82 25.80
C THR A 47 -56.82 55.17 26.29
N ASP A 48 -57.75 56.12 26.46
CA ASP A 48 -57.46 57.43 27.08
C ASP A 48 -56.75 57.28 28.44
N LYS A 49 -57.03 56.20 29.16
CA LYS A 49 -56.38 55.85 30.42
C LYS A 49 -54.88 55.57 30.24
N TYR A 50 -54.50 54.79 29.23
CA TYR A 50 -53.10 54.49 28.93
C TYR A 50 -52.33 55.72 28.43
N GLN A 51 -52.98 56.58 27.65
CA GLN A 51 -52.41 57.87 27.23
C GLN A 51 -52.16 58.78 28.44
N ARG A 52 -53.11 58.88 29.37
CA ARG A 52 -52.93 59.63 30.63
C ARG A 52 -51.80 59.07 31.48
N PHE A 53 -51.75 57.74 31.65
CA PHE A 53 -50.64 57.07 32.35
C PHE A 53 -49.30 57.38 31.69
N SER A 54 -49.23 57.28 30.36
CA SER A 54 -48.02 57.60 29.59
C SER A 54 -47.58 59.04 29.82
N ASN A 55 -48.52 60.00 29.76
CA ASN A 55 -48.25 61.41 30.04
C ASN A 55 -47.78 61.64 31.49
N GLN A 56 -48.33 60.92 32.47
CA GLN A 56 -47.90 60.99 33.88
C GLN A 56 -46.48 60.46 34.06
N VAL A 57 -46.14 59.34 33.43
CA VAL A 57 -44.78 58.78 33.47
C VAL A 57 -43.79 59.72 32.80
N PHE A 58 -44.13 60.28 31.63
CA PHE A 58 -43.26 61.24 30.95
C PHE A 58 -43.10 62.53 31.76
N SER A 59 -44.17 63.12 32.28
CA SER A 59 -44.07 64.33 33.11
C SER A 59 -43.27 64.09 34.41
N SER A 60 -43.44 62.93 35.06
CA SER A 60 -42.63 62.55 36.24
C SER A 60 -41.16 62.34 35.87
N PHE A 61 -40.89 61.74 34.71
CA PHE A 61 -39.53 61.58 34.18
C PHE A 61 -38.90 62.92 33.85
N GLU A 62 -39.61 63.83 33.20
CA GLU A 62 -39.16 65.20 32.88
C GLU A 62 -38.89 66.01 34.16
N GLN A 63 -39.72 65.88 35.19
CA GLN A 63 -39.52 66.53 36.47
C GLN A 63 -38.27 65.99 37.20
N THR A 64 -37.96 64.70 37.05
CA THR A 64 -36.77 64.06 37.62
C THR A 64 -35.50 64.32 36.80
N THR A 65 -35.62 64.49 35.48
CA THR A 65 -34.49 64.83 34.59
C THR A 65 -34.22 66.34 34.51
N ALA A 66 -35.17 67.21 34.87
CA ALA A 66 -34.89 68.63 35.07
C ALA A 66 -33.84 68.89 36.19
N THR A 67 -33.58 67.92 37.06
CA THR A 67 -32.52 67.98 38.07
C THR A 67 -31.15 67.51 37.56
N ILE A 68 -31.08 66.90 36.37
CA ILE A 68 -29.86 66.35 35.76
C ILE A 68 -29.84 66.80 34.31
N ASN A 69 -29.06 67.83 33.96
CA ASN A 69 -28.92 68.48 32.65
C ASN A 69 -28.94 67.52 31.42
N HIS A 70 -30.12 67.01 31.08
CA HIS A 70 -30.37 66.18 29.92
C HIS A 70 -31.56 66.77 29.19
N SER A 71 -31.36 66.97 27.89
CA SER A 71 -32.34 67.54 26.97
C SER A 71 -33.65 66.74 27.00
N SER A 72 -34.71 67.42 27.42
CA SER A 72 -36.06 66.85 27.41
C SER A 72 -36.54 66.61 25.97
N PRO A 73 -37.04 65.43 25.62
CA PRO A 73 -37.56 65.15 24.29
C PRO A 73 -38.97 65.74 24.14
N SER A 74 -39.10 66.80 23.34
CA SER A 74 -40.35 67.51 23.03
C SER A 74 -41.56 66.60 22.73
N SER A 75 -42.70 67.09 23.20
CA SER A 75 -44.01 66.45 23.33
C SER A 75 -44.88 66.56 22.07
N SER A 76 -45.36 65.42 21.59
CA SER A 76 -46.79 65.16 21.31
C SER A 76 -46.96 63.67 20.96
N ASN A 77 -47.96 63.01 21.58
CA ASN A 77 -48.38 61.62 21.33
C ASN A 77 -47.30 60.53 21.43
N LYS A 78 -46.47 60.56 22.48
CA LYS A 78 -45.57 59.43 22.78
C LYS A 78 -46.23 58.52 23.80
N LEU A 79 -46.51 57.28 23.42
CA LEU A 79 -46.90 56.23 24.34
C LEU A 79 -45.67 55.69 25.08
N VAL A 80 -45.83 55.34 26.35
CA VAL A 80 -44.78 54.63 27.10
C VAL A 80 -44.72 53.19 26.59
N ASN A 81 -43.56 52.56 26.70
CA ASN A 81 -43.43 51.14 26.35
C ASN A 81 -44.34 50.30 27.27
N PRO A 82 -45.21 49.40 26.74
CA PRO A 82 -46.09 48.54 27.54
C PRO A 82 -45.39 47.75 28.64
N TYR A 83 -44.11 47.39 28.49
CA TYR A 83 -43.32 46.74 29.54
C TYR A 83 -43.16 47.61 30.81
N VAL A 84 -43.15 48.94 30.68
CA VAL A 84 -43.09 49.83 31.86
C VAL A 84 -44.40 49.80 32.62
N ALA A 85 -45.52 49.73 31.88
CA ALA A 85 -46.84 49.55 32.46
C ALA A 85 -46.98 48.22 33.20
N THR A 86 -46.31 47.14 32.76
CA THR A 86 -46.38 45.86 33.48
C THR A 86 -45.74 45.92 34.88
N PHE A 87 -44.71 46.72 35.10
CA PHE A 87 -44.15 46.95 36.44
C PHE A 87 -45.12 47.69 37.35
N TYR A 88 -45.81 48.70 36.81
CA TYR A 88 -46.87 49.40 37.54
C TYR A 88 -48.00 48.44 37.91
N ASP A 89 -48.45 47.62 36.96
CA ASP A 89 -49.47 46.59 37.18
C ASP A 89 -49.02 45.56 38.23
N ALA A 90 -47.73 45.19 38.28
CA ALA A 90 -47.21 44.26 39.27
C ALA A 90 -47.32 44.79 40.71
N VAL A 91 -47.08 46.09 40.90
CA VAL A 91 -47.28 46.74 42.21
C VAL A 91 -48.76 46.80 42.58
N LEU A 92 -49.64 47.05 41.60
CA LEU A 92 -51.09 47.01 41.81
C LEU A 92 -51.58 45.60 42.17
N LEU A 93 -51.08 44.57 41.49
CA LEU A 93 -51.39 43.18 41.81
C LEU A 93 -50.97 42.83 43.25
N TYR A 94 -49.78 43.28 43.66
CA TYR A 94 -49.34 43.13 45.05
C TYR A 94 -50.27 43.83 46.03
N ALA A 95 -50.64 45.08 45.75
CA ALA A 95 -51.57 45.83 46.59
C ALA A 95 -52.95 45.15 46.68
N TYR A 96 -53.43 44.58 45.57
CA TYR A 96 -54.68 43.84 45.49
C TYR A 96 -54.64 42.57 46.36
N GLY A 97 -53.62 41.73 46.17
CA GLY A 97 -53.43 40.51 46.96
C GLY A 97 -53.22 40.80 48.45
N LEU A 98 -52.47 41.86 48.78
CA LEU A 98 -52.27 42.30 50.16
C LEU A 98 -53.57 42.78 50.80
N ASN A 99 -54.35 43.60 50.11
CA ASN A 99 -55.63 44.12 50.62
C ASN A 99 -56.62 42.99 50.90
N GLN A 100 -56.74 42.00 50.01
CA GLN A 100 -57.57 40.82 50.26
C GLN A 100 -57.07 40.00 51.46
N THR A 101 -55.76 39.86 51.60
CA THR A 101 -55.16 39.15 52.73
C THR A 101 -55.43 39.86 54.05
N ILE A 102 -55.37 41.21 54.08
CA ILE A 102 -55.74 42.01 55.25
C ILE A 102 -57.23 41.85 55.58
N ALA A 103 -58.10 41.86 54.58
CA ALA A 103 -59.54 41.73 54.77
C ALA A 103 -59.96 40.38 55.38
N VAL A 104 -59.22 39.30 55.07
CA VAL A 104 -59.54 37.93 55.53
C VAL A 104 -58.73 37.51 56.77
N HIS A 105 -57.42 37.81 56.81
CA HIS A 105 -56.49 37.29 57.81
C HIS A 105 -55.84 38.36 58.70
N GLY A 106 -55.94 39.65 58.34
CA GLY A 106 -55.44 40.78 59.13
C GLY A 106 -53.92 40.91 59.29
N ASN A 107 -53.13 39.93 58.83
CA ASN A 107 -51.67 39.90 58.99
C ASN A 107 -50.96 40.24 57.68
N THR A 108 -50.20 41.35 57.68
CA THR A 108 -49.45 41.84 56.51
C THR A 108 -48.20 41.02 56.18
N ASN A 109 -47.75 40.14 57.06
CA ASN A 109 -46.52 39.35 56.89
C ASN A 109 -46.78 37.94 56.31
N ASP A 110 -48.03 37.60 55.98
CA ASP A 110 -48.38 36.31 55.40
C ASP A 110 -48.16 36.29 53.87
N GLY A 111 -46.89 36.19 53.46
CA GLY A 111 -46.51 36.18 52.05
C GLY A 111 -47.16 35.06 51.23
N PHE A 112 -47.52 33.92 51.85
CA PHE A 112 -48.15 32.80 51.17
C PHE A 112 -49.57 33.16 50.71
N HIS A 113 -50.40 33.67 51.63
CA HIS A 113 -51.76 34.07 51.27
C HIS A 113 -51.78 35.32 50.39
N VAL A 114 -50.81 36.24 50.55
CA VAL A 114 -50.65 37.38 49.64
C VAL A 114 -50.45 36.91 48.21
N VAL A 115 -49.53 35.97 47.94
CA VAL A 115 -49.30 35.43 46.59
C VAL A 115 -50.48 34.59 46.11
N LYS A 116 -51.07 33.76 46.97
CA LYS A 116 -52.22 32.92 46.62
C LYS A 116 -53.42 33.76 46.16
N ASN A 117 -53.66 34.90 46.81
CA ASN A 117 -54.73 35.83 46.46
C ASN A 117 -54.43 36.64 45.18
N MET A 118 -53.18 36.65 44.70
CA MET A 118 -52.86 37.21 43.38
C MET A 118 -53.26 36.29 42.23
N TRP A 119 -53.29 34.98 42.44
CA TRP A 119 -53.59 34.00 41.40
C TRP A 119 -55.08 33.95 41.08
N ASN A 120 -55.42 33.59 39.84
CA ASN A 120 -56.79 33.54 39.35
C ASN A 120 -57.58 34.84 39.62
N SER A 121 -56.91 35.98 39.52
CA SER A 121 -57.49 37.29 39.81
C SER A 121 -57.51 38.16 38.54
N SER A 122 -58.47 39.07 38.47
CA SER A 122 -58.57 40.07 37.41
C SER A 122 -58.73 41.45 38.02
N PHE A 123 -57.93 42.42 37.57
CA PHE A 123 -58.00 43.79 38.04
C PHE A 123 -57.74 44.78 36.89
N GLU A 124 -58.14 46.03 37.07
CA GLU A 124 -57.96 47.07 36.07
C GLU A 124 -56.56 47.69 36.19
N GLY A 125 -55.65 47.33 35.27
CA GLY A 125 -54.29 47.86 35.21
C GLY A 125 -54.17 49.17 34.44
N SER A 126 -52.92 49.54 34.19
CA SER A 126 -52.52 50.72 33.41
C SER A 126 -52.76 50.53 31.90
N ASN A 127 -52.50 49.32 31.38
CA ASN A 127 -52.67 48.95 29.96
C ASN A 127 -53.97 48.15 29.69
N GLY A 128 -55.01 48.33 30.51
CA GLY A 128 -56.28 47.58 30.42
C GLY A 128 -56.49 46.54 31.52
N ILE A 129 -57.43 45.63 31.33
CA ILE A 129 -57.72 44.56 32.30
C ILE A 129 -56.54 43.59 32.34
N VAL A 130 -55.97 43.38 33.53
CA VAL A 130 -54.94 42.38 33.78
C VAL A 130 -55.60 41.17 34.40
N GLN A 131 -55.35 40.01 33.82
CA GLN A 131 -55.80 38.72 34.33
C GLN A 131 -54.59 37.85 34.65
N ILE A 132 -54.60 37.27 35.85
CA ILE A 132 -53.60 36.31 36.32
C ILE A 132 -54.24 34.93 36.29
N SER A 133 -53.56 33.96 35.68
CA SER A 133 -54.01 32.58 35.57
C SER A 133 -54.04 31.89 36.93
N GLU A 134 -54.63 30.70 36.97
CA GLU A 134 -54.57 29.80 38.13
C GLU A 134 -53.14 29.38 38.49
N THR A 135 -52.21 29.43 37.52
CA THR A 135 -50.78 29.12 37.70
C THR A 135 -49.95 30.33 38.16
N GLY A 136 -50.57 31.52 38.27
CA GLY A 136 -49.89 32.76 38.63
C GLY A 136 -49.26 33.52 37.47
N ASP A 137 -49.52 33.10 36.23
CA ASP A 137 -48.98 33.74 35.02
C ASP A 137 -49.91 34.85 34.51
N ARG A 138 -49.34 35.94 33.99
CA ARG A 138 -50.14 37.01 33.37
C ARG A 138 -50.66 36.56 32.02
N VAL A 139 -51.99 36.50 31.88
CA VAL A 139 -52.66 36.34 30.59
C VAL A 139 -52.50 37.64 29.81
N SER A 140 -51.76 37.59 28.70
CA SER A 140 -51.39 38.78 27.92
C SER A 140 -51.91 38.71 26.50
N ASP A 141 -52.33 39.86 25.99
CA ASP A 141 -52.71 40.04 24.59
C ASP A 141 -51.49 40.46 23.76
N TYR A 142 -51.35 39.88 22.57
CA TYR A 142 -50.23 40.13 21.68
C TYR A 142 -50.70 40.68 20.33
N SER A 143 -49.87 41.51 19.72
CA SER A 143 -50.05 42.02 18.36
C SER A 143 -48.96 41.44 17.46
N LEU A 144 -49.36 41.02 16.27
CA LEU A 144 -48.49 40.51 15.22
C LEU A 144 -48.28 41.62 14.19
N PHE A 145 -47.02 41.89 13.85
CA PHE A 145 -46.63 42.89 12.88
C PHE A 145 -45.92 42.26 11.67
N ASP A 146 -46.21 42.79 10.48
CA ASP A 146 -45.62 42.40 9.20
C ASP A 146 -45.10 43.62 8.45
N LEU A 147 -44.11 43.44 7.59
CA LEU A 147 -43.52 44.52 6.79
C LEU A 147 -44.45 44.88 5.63
N ASN A 148 -44.92 46.13 5.59
CA ASN A 148 -45.70 46.60 4.45
C ASN A 148 -44.81 46.74 3.20
N PRO A 149 -45.11 46.03 2.10
CA PRO A 149 -44.31 46.09 0.87
C PRO A 149 -44.36 47.47 0.18
N LYS A 150 -45.35 48.31 0.49
CA LYS A 150 -45.53 49.64 -0.11
C LYS A 150 -44.89 50.76 0.70
N THR A 151 -44.98 50.72 2.03
CA THR A 151 -44.45 51.79 2.90
C THR A 151 -43.10 51.45 3.53
N ASP A 152 -42.64 50.19 3.43
CA ASP A 152 -41.41 49.70 4.08
C ASP A 152 -41.41 49.85 5.61
N GLU A 153 -42.60 49.96 6.21
CA GLU A 153 -42.83 50.06 7.65
C GLU A 153 -43.59 48.84 8.16
N PHE A 154 -43.35 48.46 9.41
CA PHE A 154 -44.09 47.39 10.07
C PHE A 154 -45.47 47.88 10.50
N TRP A 155 -46.51 47.12 10.19
CA TRP A 155 -47.89 47.40 10.61
C TRP A 155 -48.52 46.20 11.29
N GLU A 156 -49.57 46.43 12.07
CA GLU A 156 -50.29 45.36 12.75
C GLU A 156 -51.15 44.57 11.74
N VAL A 157 -50.96 43.25 11.71
CA VAL A 157 -51.69 42.32 10.83
C VAL A 157 -52.65 41.40 11.60
N GLY A 158 -52.49 41.27 12.90
CA GLY A 158 -53.43 40.50 13.73
C GLY A 158 -53.18 40.65 15.22
N THR A 159 -54.18 40.27 16.01
CA THR A 159 -54.14 40.33 17.47
C THR A 159 -54.49 38.97 18.05
N TYR A 160 -53.77 38.55 19.08
CA TYR A 160 -54.07 37.40 19.90
C TYR A 160 -54.63 37.87 21.23
N SER A 161 -55.82 37.38 21.58
CA SER A 161 -56.37 37.55 22.93
C SER A 161 -55.97 36.37 23.80
N GLY A 162 -55.20 36.64 24.85
CA GLY A 162 -54.77 35.61 25.81
C GLY A 162 -55.94 35.00 26.57
N VAL A 163 -56.96 35.81 26.87
CA VAL A 163 -58.16 35.40 27.64
C VAL A 163 -58.98 34.38 26.85
N ASN A 164 -59.26 34.67 25.59
CA ASN A 164 -60.08 33.80 24.74
C ASN A 164 -59.26 32.74 24.00
N SER A 165 -57.93 32.82 24.06
CA SER A 165 -57.01 32.04 23.22
C SER A 165 -57.32 32.14 21.72
N THR A 166 -57.81 33.30 21.27
CA THR A 166 -58.23 33.54 19.89
C THR A 166 -57.30 34.51 19.19
N PHE A 167 -56.83 34.13 18.00
CA PHE A 167 -56.15 35.04 17.08
C PHE A 167 -57.15 35.63 16.07
N VAL A 168 -57.26 36.96 16.05
CA VAL A 168 -58.06 37.71 15.08
C VAL A 168 -57.12 38.37 14.08
N ARG A 169 -57.27 37.99 12.80
CA ARG A 169 -56.52 38.60 11.71
C ARG A 169 -57.17 39.94 11.34
N LEU A 170 -56.39 41.02 11.39
CA LEU A 170 -56.82 42.37 11.03
C LEU A 170 -56.51 42.71 9.57
N ARG A 171 -55.38 42.22 9.05
CA ARG A 171 -54.91 42.45 7.67
C ARG A 171 -54.32 41.17 7.07
N GLU A 172 -54.17 41.15 5.75
CA GLU A 172 -53.45 40.06 5.07
C GLU A 172 -51.95 40.12 5.38
N ILE A 173 -51.36 38.95 5.60
CA ILE A 173 -49.91 38.76 5.81
C ILE A 173 -49.27 38.50 4.44
N TYR A 174 -48.20 39.21 4.12
CA TYR A 174 -47.54 39.13 2.82
C TYR A 174 -46.45 38.06 2.81
N TRP A 175 -46.82 36.84 2.44
CA TRP A 175 -45.87 35.74 2.30
C TRP A 175 -45.00 35.86 1.03
N ILE A 176 -43.73 35.42 1.12
CA ILE A 176 -42.67 35.57 0.11
C ILE A 176 -43.08 35.04 -1.28
N ASP A 177 -43.84 33.94 -1.32
CA ASP A 177 -44.20 33.25 -2.57
C ASP A 177 -45.30 33.94 -3.38
N LYS A 178 -45.68 35.19 -3.02
CA LYS A 178 -46.78 35.95 -3.65
C LYS A 178 -48.13 35.23 -3.61
N VAL A 179 -48.24 34.15 -2.85
CA VAL A 179 -49.48 33.44 -2.61
C VAL A 179 -50.07 34.04 -1.34
N THR A 180 -51.29 34.57 -1.42
CA THR A 180 -52.10 35.05 -0.29
C THR A 180 -52.51 33.93 0.69
N LYS A 181 -51.94 32.73 0.53
CA LYS A 181 -52.25 31.55 1.33
C LYS A 181 -51.18 31.38 2.40
N THR A 182 -51.64 31.18 3.64
CA THR A 182 -50.77 30.82 4.76
C THR A 182 -49.93 29.60 4.39
N PRO A 183 -48.59 29.67 4.52
CA PRO A 183 -47.72 28.51 4.36
C PRO A 183 -48.16 27.40 5.30
N ASN A 184 -47.98 26.16 4.87
CA ASN A 184 -48.19 25.02 5.77
C ASN A 184 -47.11 25.05 6.86
N ASP A 185 -47.49 24.73 8.10
CA ASP A 185 -46.60 24.60 9.27
C ASP A 185 -45.38 23.69 8.97
N ILE A 186 -45.58 22.68 8.13
CA ILE A 186 -44.52 21.86 7.55
C ILE A 186 -44.71 21.85 6.02
N PRO A 187 -43.69 22.16 5.21
CA PRO A 187 -43.77 22.03 3.76
C PRO A 187 -44.17 20.60 3.37
N PHE A 188 -44.86 20.43 2.24
CA PHE A 188 -45.25 19.09 1.75
C PHE A 188 -44.07 18.10 1.70
N CYS A 189 -42.89 18.61 1.34
CA CYS A 189 -41.66 17.84 1.25
C CYS A 189 -40.89 17.67 2.58
N GLY A 190 -41.36 18.26 3.69
CA GLY A 190 -40.54 18.43 4.89
C GLY A 190 -39.47 19.52 4.69
N PHE A 191 -38.94 20.08 5.78
CA PHE A 191 -37.93 21.16 5.71
C PHE A 191 -36.60 20.71 5.06
N ASP A 192 -36.32 19.40 5.09
CA ASP A 192 -35.12 18.74 4.57
C ASP A 192 -35.39 17.92 3.29
N GLY A 193 -36.61 17.96 2.75
CA GLY A 193 -37.00 17.15 1.59
C GLY A 193 -37.34 15.69 1.90
N SER A 194 -37.30 15.25 3.17
CA SER A 194 -37.51 13.86 3.58
C SER A 194 -38.92 13.31 3.37
N ARG A 195 -39.94 14.17 3.30
CA ARG A 195 -41.36 13.77 3.16
C ARG A 195 -41.88 13.81 1.72
N CYS A 196 -41.03 14.17 0.76
CA CYS A 196 -41.39 14.16 -0.65
C CYS A 196 -41.47 12.71 -1.18
N ILE A 197 -42.69 12.19 -1.36
CA ILE A 197 -42.91 10.98 -2.16
C ILE A 197 -42.80 11.39 -3.63
N GLN A 198 -41.70 11.01 -4.29
CA GLN A 198 -41.57 11.08 -5.74
C GLN A 198 -42.82 10.44 -6.39
N PRO A 199 -43.46 11.08 -7.39
CA PRO A 199 -44.66 10.53 -8.01
C PRO A 199 -44.32 9.19 -8.67
N LYS A 200 -44.70 8.09 -8.03
CA LYS A 200 -44.71 6.78 -8.67
C LYS A 200 -45.87 6.76 -9.67
N ASN A 201 -45.59 7.13 -10.92
CA ASN A 201 -46.36 6.62 -12.05
C ASN A 201 -46.19 5.08 -12.03
N PRO A 202 -47.24 4.28 -11.76
CA PRO A 202 -47.08 2.83 -11.62
C PRO A 202 -46.58 2.18 -12.93
N PHE A 203 -46.90 2.78 -14.08
CA PHE A 203 -46.43 2.34 -15.40
C PHE A 203 -44.94 2.65 -15.62
N LEU A 204 -44.49 3.86 -15.26
CA LEU A 204 -43.08 4.25 -15.40
C LEU A 204 -42.21 3.50 -14.37
N SER A 205 -42.72 3.28 -13.16
CA SER A 205 -42.02 2.49 -12.14
C SER A 205 -41.88 1.02 -12.54
N TRP A 206 -42.86 0.44 -13.23
CA TRP A 206 -42.73 -0.90 -13.82
C TRP A 206 -41.72 -0.90 -14.97
N ILE A 207 -41.72 0.11 -15.85
CA ILE A 207 -40.71 0.23 -16.92
C ILE A 207 -39.31 0.36 -16.31
N TYR A 208 -39.11 1.23 -15.31
CA TYR A 208 -37.84 1.36 -14.60
C TYR A 208 -37.44 0.06 -13.92
N PHE A 209 -38.37 -0.65 -13.27
CA PHE A 209 -38.08 -1.94 -12.67
C PHE A 209 -37.68 -2.98 -13.73
N THR A 210 -38.39 -3.07 -14.86
CA THR A 210 -38.03 -3.98 -15.96
C THR A 210 -36.69 -3.62 -16.59
N VAL A 211 -36.40 -2.33 -16.79
CA VAL A 211 -35.13 -1.88 -17.36
C VAL A 211 -33.98 -2.16 -16.39
N VAL A 212 -34.17 -1.92 -15.09
CA VAL A 212 -33.16 -2.21 -14.06
C VAL A 212 -32.95 -3.72 -13.93
N VAL A 213 -34.00 -4.53 -13.92
CA VAL A 213 -33.89 -5.99 -13.90
C VAL A 213 -33.22 -6.50 -15.17
N SER A 214 -33.59 -6.00 -16.36
CA SER A 214 -32.93 -6.35 -17.61
C SER A 214 -31.46 -5.91 -17.64
N LEU A 215 -31.12 -4.76 -17.05
CA LEU A 215 -29.74 -4.29 -16.93
C LEU A 215 -28.93 -5.18 -15.97
N ILE A 216 -29.53 -5.58 -14.83
CA ILE A 216 -28.91 -6.52 -13.89
C ILE A 216 -28.70 -7.87 -14.56
N VAL A 217 -29.71 -8.39 -15.28
CA VAL A 217 -29.58 -9.65 -16.03
C VAL A 217 -28.50 -9.53 -17.10
N LEU A 218 -28.40 -8.39 -17.81
CA LEU A 218 -27.36 -8.14 -18.81
C LEU A 218 -25.97 -8.05 -18.17
N VAL A 219 -25.84 -7.41 -17.01
CA VAL A 219 -24.58 -7.38 -16.25
C VAL A 219 -24.21 -8.77 -15.78
N LEU A 220 -25.15 -9.55 -15.24
CA LEU A 220 -24.92 -10.93 -14.81
C LEU A 220 -24.56 -11.85 -15.98
N THR A 221 -25.19 -11.69 -17.14
CA THR A 221 -24.84 -12.47 -18.34
C THR A 221 -23.48 -12.07 -18.88
N LEU A 222 -23.13 -10.77 -18.90
CA LEU A 222 -21.79 -10.32 -19.26
C LEU A 222 -20.73 -10.80 -18.27
N LEU A 223 -21.02 -10.81 -16.96
CA LEU A 223 -20.15 -11.37 -15.94
C LEU A 223 -20.02 -12.89 -16.08
N ALA A 224 -21.10 -13.60 -16.42
CA ALA A 224 -21.06 -15.04 -16.70
C ALA A 224 -20.28 -15.35 -17.97
N ILE A 225 -20.43 -14.55 -19.04
CA ILE A 225 -19.64 -14.67 -20.28
C ILE A 225 -18.17 -14.34 -19.99
N TRP A 226 -17.89 -13.30 -19.19
CA TRP A 226 -16.54 -12.96 -18.77
C TRP A 226 -15.93 -14.07 -17.92
N TYR A 227 -16.68 -14.63 -16.97
CA TYR A 227 -16.25 -15.76 -16.16
C TYR A 227 -16.02 -17.01 -17.01
N TYR A 228 -16.94 -17.34 -17.93
CA TYR A 228 -16.78 -18.45 -18.87
C TYR A 228 -15.56 -18.25 -19.78
N LYS A 229 -15.40 -17.05 -20.35
CA LYS A 229 -14.21 -16.70 -21.12
C LYS A 229 -12.96 -16.82 -20.26
N ARG A 230 -12.97 -16.31 -19.03
CA ARG A 230 -11.85 -16.41 -18.09
C ARG A 230 -11.50 -17.87 -17.79
N VAL A 231 -12.47 -18.71 -17.50
CA VAL A 231 -12.26 -20.15 -17.27
C VAL A 231 -11.76 -20.85 -18.53
N SER A 232 -12.30 -20.50 -19.71
CA SER A 232 -11.82 -21.00 -21.00
C SER A 232 -10.38 -20.56 -21.29
N PHE A 233 -10.02 -19.31 -20.96
CA PHE A 233 -8.66 -18.79 -21.05
C PHE A 233 -7.74 -19.48 -20.05
N GLU A 234 -8.17 -19.69 -18.81
CA GLU A 234 -7.42 -20.46 -17.80
C GLU A 234 -7.23 -21.92 -18.25
N ALA A 235 -8.22 -22.53 -18.91
CA ALA A 235 -8.09 -23.86 -19.50
C ALA A 235 -7.08 -23.86 -20.66
N GLN A 236 -7.07 -22.84 -21.51
CA GLN A 236 -6.07 -22.67 -22.58
C GLN A 236 -4.66 -22.43 -22.01
N LEU A 237 -4.53 -21.63 -20.95
CA LEU A 237 -3.26 -21.39 -20.24
C LEU A 237 -2.71 -22.68 -19.61
N LYS A 238 -3.58 -23.53 -19.03
CA LYS A 238 -3.18 -24.85 -18.51
C LYS A 238 -2.62 -25.78 -19.59
N VAL A 239 -3.09 -25.66 -20.84
CA VAL A 239 -2.56 -26.42 -21.99
C VAL A 239 -1.16 -25.94 -22.40
N MET A 240 -0.82 -24.67 -22.16
CA MET A 240 0.48 -24.06 -22.48
C MET A 240 1.44 -23.96 -21.29
N ASN A 241 1.08 -24.46 -20.10
CA ASN A 241 1.86 -24.37 -18.86
C ASN A 241 3.21 -25.14 -18.87
N TRP A 242 3.65 -25.66 -20.02
CA TRP A 242 4.96 -26.28 -20.21
C TRP A 242 5.89 -25.40 -21.05
N ILE A 243 5.37 -24.32 -21.63
CA ILE A 243 6.17 -23.32 -22.34
C ILE A 243 6.67 -22.33 -21.30
N ILE A 244 7.99 -22.25 -21.15
CA ILE A 244 8.66 -21.34 -20.21
C ILE A 244 9.19 -20.17 -21.04
N GLN A 245 8.95 -18.95 -20.57
CA GLN A 245 9.53 -17.74 -21.18
C GLN A 245 11.03 -17.73 -20.87
N SER A 246 11.87 -17.33 -21.83
CA SER A 246 13.32 -17.23 -21.60
C SER A 246 13.69 -16.26 -20.48
N GLU A 247 12.84 -15.26 -20.22
CA GLU A 247 12.98 -14.29 -19.14
C GLU A 247 12.85 -14.91 -17.73
N ASP A 248 12.17 -16.05 -17.60
CA ASP A 248 11.96 -16.76 -16.32
C ASP A 248 13.14 -17.68 -15.97
N ILE A 249 14.09 -17.87 -16.90
CA ILE A 249 15.29 -18.68 -16.71
C ILE A 249 16.42 -17.77 -16.27
N PHE A 250 16.78 -17.84 -14.99
CA PHE A 250 17.84 -17.00 -14.45
C PHE A 250 19.18 -17.70 -14.56
N THR A 251 20.18 -16.99 -15.07
CA THR A 251 21.58 -17.39 -14.84
C THR A 251 21.98 -16.99 -13.41
N MET A 252 22.89 -17.73 -12.77
CA MET A 252 23.39 -17.38 -11.42
C MET A 252 23.99 -15.95 -11.36
N GLU A 253 24.44 -15.40 -12.49
CA GLU A 253 24.88 -14.00 -12.58
C GLU A 253 23.71 -13.01 -12.54
N GLU A 254 22.55 -13.34 -13.09
CA GLU A 254 21.34 -12.49 -13.05
C GLU A 254 20.61 -12.56 -11.71
N PHE A 255 20.63 -13.74 -11.06
CA PHE A 255 20.14 -13.88 -9.69
C PHE A 255 21.02 -13.08 -8.70
N SER A 256 22.34 -13.04 -8.97
CA SER A 256 23.30 -12.19 -8.26
C SER A 256 23.19 -10.71 -8.63
N SER A 257 22.91 -10.36 -9.90
CA SER A 257 22.83 -8.96 -10.36
C SER A 257 21.54 -8.26 -9.92
N LYS A 258 20.45 -9.00 -9.67
CA LYS A 258 19.30 -8.49 -8.92
C LYS A 258 19.64 -8.14 -7.45
N PHE A 259 20.77 -8.61 -6.93
CA PHE A 259 21.22 -8.37 -5.55
C PHE A 259 22.54 -7.61 -5.37
N LYS A 260 23.31 -7.31 -6.44
CA LYS A 260 24.52 -6.48 -6.32
C LYS A 260 24.79 -5.62 -7.56
N GLN A 261 24.57 -4.31 -7.42
CA GLN A 261 25.60 -3.35 -7.82
C GLN A 261 26.75 -3.47 -6.80
N VAL A 262 27.95 -3.86 -7.25
CA VAL A 262 29.26 -3.25 -6.90
C VAL A 262 30.41 -4.15 -7.40
N LYS A 263 31.18 -3.54 -8.31
CA LYS A 263 32.59 -3.75 -8.73
C LYS A 263 33.05 -5.10 -9.29
N LYS A 264 33.39 -5.02 -10.58
CA LYS A 264 34.35 -5.86 -11.32
C LYS A 264 35.71 -5.86 -10.62
N ASP A 265 36.28 -7.05 -10.45
CA ASP A 265 37.72 -7.22 -10.49
C ASP A 265 38.10 -8.32 -11.50
N LYS A 266 39.10 -8.01 -12.33
CA LYS A 266 39.60 -8.89 -13.38
C LYS A 266 40.70 -9.78 -12.80
N ASN A 267 40.54 -11.09 -12.94
CA ASN A 267 41.54 -12.09 -13.36
C ASN A 267 41.37 -13.43 -12.62
N LYS A 268 40.89 -14.45 -13.34
CA LYS A 268 41.68 -15.61 -13.79
C LYS A 268 40.73 -16.62 -14.43
N GLY A 269 41.14 -17.15 -15.57
CA GLY A 269 40.37 -18.11 -16.34
C GLY A 269 40.12 -19.39 -15.55
N THR A 270 38.85 -19.68 -15.31
CA THR A 270 38.33 -21.02 -15.12
C THR A 270 36.90 -20.95 -15.61
N SER A 271 36.60 -21.66 -16.69
CA SER A 271 35.26 -21.71 -17.26
C SER A 271 34.33 -22.41 -16.28
N ILE A 272 33.72 -21.64 -15.37
CA ILE A 272 32.67 -22.11 -14.50
C ILE A 272 31.48 -22.36 -15.42
N LEU A 273 31.07 -23.62 -15.61
CA LEU A 273 29.84 -23.96 -16.33
C LEU A 273 28.67 -23.36 -15.52
N HIS A 274 28.10 -22.26 -16.03
CA HIS A 274 26.98 -21.57 -15.42
C HIS A 274 25.70 -22.38 -15.68
N PHE A 275 25.10 -22.95 -14.64
CA PHE A 275 23.84 -23.70 -14.76
C PHE A 275 22.63 -22.77 -14.58
N PRO A 276 21.63 -22.82 -15.48
CA PRO A 276 20.41 -22.03 -15.35
C PRO A 276 19.53 -22.50 -14.17
N ILE A 277 18.72 -21.58 -13.63
CA ILE A 277 17.79 -21.82 -12.52
C ILE A 277 16.38 -21.41 -12.93
N PHE A 278 15.40 -22.25 -12.61
CA PHE A 278 13.96 -21.97 -12.77
C PHE A 278 13.23 -22.40 -11.50
N GLU A 279 12.44 -21.51 -10.89
CA GLU A 279 11.72 -21.73 -9.62
C GLU A 279 12.59 -22.43 -8.55
N ASP A 280 13.75 -21.85 -8.24
CA ASP A 280 14.72 -22.36 -7.24
C ASP A 280 15.31 -23.75 -7.53
N THR A 281 15.09 -24.31 -8.73
CA THR A 281 15.60 -25.60 -9.15
C THR A 281 16.70 -25.44 -10.21
N LEU A 282 17.82 -26.16 -10.04
CA LEU A 282 18.86 -26.25 -11.08
C LEU A 282 18.33 -27.00 -12.30
N ILE A 283 18.44 -26.38 -13.46
CA ILE A 283 17.94 -26.91 -14.72
C ILE A 283 19.05 -27.11 -15.74
N ASP A 284 18.84 -28.07 -16.64
CA ASP A 284 19.67 -28.30 -17.81
C ASP A 284 18.89 -27.93 -19.07
N THR A 285 19.57 -27.30 -20.03
CA THR A 285 18.98 -26.82 -21.28
C THR A 285 19.62 -27.51 -22.47
N THR A 286 18.83 -28.22 -23.27
CA THR A 286 19.32 -28.86 -24.51
C THR A 286 18.81 -28.12 -25.75
N SER A 287 19.72 -27.59 -26.55
CA SER A 287 19.47 -26.64 -27.67
C SER A 287 19.02 -27.28 -28.99
N THR A 288 18.27 -28.38 -28.94
CA THR A 288 18.13 -29.27 -30.12
C THR A 288 16.85 -29.11 -30.94
N ILE A 289 16.13 -27.99 -30.85
CA ILE A 289 14.75 -27.95 -31.36
C ILE A 289 14.58 -27.03 -32.58
N ASN A 290 14.39 -27.63 -33.76
CA ASN A 290 14.07 -26.91 -35.01
C ASN A 290 12.56 -26.62 -35.18
N SER A 291 11.69 -27.24 -34.37
CA SER A 291 10.27 -26.85 -34.22
C SER A 291 9.66 -27.50 -32.98
N ILE A 292 9.15 -26.70 -32.06
CA ILE A 292 8.32 -27.19 -30.96
C ILE A 292 6.89 -27.27 -31.51
N GLY A 293 6.33 -28.48 -31.58
CA GLY A 293 4.93 -28.67 -31.94
C GLY A 293 4.03 -28.14 -30.82
N THR A 294 2.88 -27.56 -31.17
CA THR A 294 1.87 -27.04 -30.21
C THR A 294 1.11 -28.15 -29.46
N GLY A 295 1.63 -29.37 -29.46
CA GLY A 295 1.01 -30.54 -28.84
C GLY A 295 1.25 -30.62 -27.34
N ARG A 296 0.29 -31.20 -26.61
CA ARG A 296 0.44 -31.52 -25.19
C ARG A 296 1.43 -32.68 -25.04
N TYR A 297 2.63 -32.42 -24.53
CA TYR A 297 3.62 -33.45 -24.24
C TYR A 297 3.23 -34.21 -22.97
N LYS A 298 2.77 -35.46 -23.13
CA LYS A 298 2.39 -36.36 -22.02
C LYS A 298 3.53 -36.64 -21.02
N ILE A 299 4.77 -36.33 -21.39
CA ILE A 299 5.96 -36.56 -20.55
C ILE A 299 5.98 -35.67 -19.30
N LYS A 300 5.27 -34.53 -19.30
CA LYS A 300 5.20 -33.61 -18.14
C LYS A 300 4.56 -34.27 -16.91
N ASP A 301 3.63 -35.19 -17.14
CA ASP A 301 2.90 -35.86 -16.07
C ASP A 301 3.65 -37.09 -15.53
N MET A 302 4.80 -37.45 -16.12
CA MET A 302 5.62 -38.58 -15.69
C MET A 302 6.59 -38.18 -14.57
N GLN A 303 6.46 -38.84 -13.43
CA GLN A 303 7.35 -38.63 -12.28
C GLN A 303 7.87 -39.97 -11.76
N ASN A 304 9.18 -40.14 -11.77
CA ASN A 304 9.86 -41.31 -11.23
C ASN A 304 11.26 -40.93 -10.74
N GLU A 305 11.74 -41.57 -9.67
CA GLU A 305 13.07 -41.31 -9.13
C GLU A 305 14.21 -41.61 -10.11
N HIS A 306 14.00 -42.59 -11.00
CA HIS A 306 14.96 -43.08 -12.00
C HIS A 306 14.70 -42.51 -13.41
N LEU A 307 13.89 -41.46 -13.53
CA LEU A 307 13.72 -40.71 -14.78
C LEU A 307 14.09 -39.24 -14.57
N VAL A 308 14.72 -38.64 -15.57
CA VAL A 308 15.00 -37.21 -15.57
C VAL A 308 13.68 -36.46 -15.72
N ARG A 309 13.33 -35.63 -14.74
CA ARG A 309 12.09 -34.84 -14.75
C ARG A 309 12.11 -33.81 -15.87
N PHE A 310 11.09 -33.87 -16.73
CA PHE A 310 10.81 -32.81 -17.70
C PHE A 310 10.10 -31.64 -17.02
N ILE A 311 10.63 -30.43 -17.19
CA ILE A 311 10.10 -29.22 -16.57
C ILE A 311 9.29 -28.42 -17.58
N GLY A 312 9.85 -28.20 -18.77
CA GLY A 312 9.20 -27.46 -19.84
C GLY A 312 10.09 -27.27 -21.06
N ALA A 313 9.69 -26.38 -21.95
CA ALA A 313 10.48 -25.99 -23.13
C ALA A 313 10.45 -24.47 -23.29
N CYS A 314 11.57 -23.89 -23.68
CA CYS A 314 11.65 -22.50 -24.11
C CYS A 314 11.51 -22.45 -25.64
N LEU A 315 10.83 -21.42 -26.16
CA LEU A 315 10.70 -21.20 -27.61
C LEU A 315 11.82 -20.33 -28.19
N ASP A 316 12.44 -19.47 -27.38
CA ASP A 316 13.43 -18.49 -27.86
C ASP A 316 14.54 -18.22 -26.82
N PRO A 317 15.74 -18.83 -26.94
CA PRO A 317 16.10 -19.80 -27.96
C PRO A 317 15.39 -21.14 -27.73
N PRO A 318 15.06 -21.90 -28.80
CA PRO A 318 14.29 -23.14 -28.67
C PRO A 318 15.10 -24.22 -27.95
N CYS A 319 14.74 -24.51 -26.70
CA CYS A 319 15.45 -25.48 -25.86
C CYS A 319 14.51 -26.30 -24.97
N LEU A 320 14.90 -27.53 -24.68
CA LEU A 320 14.21 -28.39 -23.71
C LEU A 320 14.80 -28.15 -22.33
N ILE A 321 13.92 -28.02 -21.32
CA ILE A 321 14.30 -27.76 -19.93
C ILE A 321 13.99 -28.99 -19.09
N THR A 322 15.03 -29.56 -18.51
CA THR A 322 14.98 -30.76 -17.66
C THR A 322 15.68 -30.50 -16.33
N GLU A 323 15.44 -31.35 -15.33
CA GLU A 323 16.22 -31.27 -14.09
C GLU A 323 17.73 -31.48 -14.34
N TYR A 324 18.56 -30.74 -13.61
CA TYR A 324 20.00 -30.85 -13.75
C TYR A 324 20.58 -32.05 -12.99
N CYS A 325 21.37 -32.88 -13.68
CA CYS A 325 22.08 -34.02 -13.09
C CYS A 325 23.56 -33.69 -12.86
N SER A 326 23.90 -33.34 -11.62
CA SER A 326 25.21 -32.78 -11.23
C SER A 326 26.45 -33.64 -11.47
N LYS A 327 26.31 -34.94 -11.75
CA LYS A 327 27.44 -35.87 -11.93
C LYS A 327 27.67 -36.29 -13.38
N GLY A 328 26.98 -35.66 -14.32
CA GLY A 328 27.10 -35.98 -15.75
C GLY A 328 26.41 -37.30 -16.13
N SER A 329 26.84 -37.87 -17.24
CA SER A 329 26.31 -39.14 -17.75
C SER A 329 27.06 -40.35 -17.19
N LEU A 330 26.42 -41.53 -17.27
CA LEU A 330 27.04 -42.80 -16.92
C LEU A 330 28.26 -43.07 -17.82
N GLN A 331 28.23 -42.63 -19.08
CA GLN A 331 29.36 -42.74 -19.97
C GLN A 331 30.58 -41.99 -19.40
N ASP A 332 30.40 -40.74 -18.95
CA ASP A 332 31.47 -39.94 -18.32
C ASP A 332 32.02 -40.61 -17.06
N LEU A 333 31.14 -41.21 -16.25
CA LEU A 333 31.52 -41.95 -15.05
C LEU A 333 32.39 -43.18 -15.39
N LEU A 334 32.04 -43.91 -16.45
CA LEU A 334 32.73 -45.13 -16.87
C LEU A 334 34.07 -44.85 -17.54
N GLU A 335 34.19 -43.72 -18.26
CA GLU A 335 35.46 -43.25 -18.85
C GLU A 335 36.41 -42.67 -17.79
N SER A 336 35.89 -42.19 -16.66
CA SER A 336 36.70 -41.65 -15.56
C SER A 336 37.44 -42.75 -14.78
N ASN A 337 38.77 -42.64 -14.69
CA ASN A 337 39.60 -43.51 -13.83
C ASN A 337 39.64 -43.09 -12.36
N GLN A 338 39.02 -41.94 -12.01
CA GLN A 338 39.05 -41.40 -10.65
C GLN A 338 38.19 -42.20 -9.68
N ILE A 339 37.13 -42.85 -10.16
CA ILE A 339 36.17 -43.60 -9.32
C ILE A 339 36.37 -45.09 -9.55
N LYS A 340 36.74 -45.85 -8.52
CA LYS A 340 36.74 -47.32 -8.54
C LYS A 340 35.30 -47.83 -8.36
N LEU A 341 34.72 -48.41 -9.41
CA LEU A 341 33.43 -49.11 -9.34
C LEU A 341 33.67 -50.50 -8.71
N ASP A 342 33.35 -50.62 -7.42
CA ASP A 342 33.19 -51.94 -6.79
C ASP A 342 31.93 -52.64 -7.33
N ASP A 343 31.87 -53.97 -7.20
CA ASP A 343 30.78 -54.74 -7.79
C ASP A 343 29.42 -54.33 -7.21
N MET A 344 29.36 -53.95 -5.94
CA MET A 344 28.15 -53.45 -5.30
C MET A 344 27.64 -52.18 -5.98
N PHE A 345 28.51 -51.21 -6.27
CA PHE A 345 28.13 -49.98 -6.95
C PHE A 345 27.74 -50.24 -8.42
N LYS A 346 28.38 -51.20 -9.10
CA LYS A 346 27.95 -51.67 -10.43
C LYS A 346 26.53 -52.23 -10.40
N TYR A 347 26.20 -53.11 -9.45
CA TYR A 347 24.85 -53.67 -9.31
C TYR A 347 23.80 -52.57 -9.04
N SER A 348 24.13 -51.56 -8.24
CA SER A 348 23.24 -50.42 -7.99
C SER A 348 22.91 -49.66 -9.27
N ILE A 349 23.93 -49.32 -10.07
CA ILE A 349 23.76 -48.64 -11.36
C ILE A 349 22.90 -49.47 -12.31
N MET A 350 23.19 -50.77 -12.43
CA MET A 350 22.41 -51.67 -13.29
C MET A 350 20.95 -51.73 -12.85
N TYR A 351 20.72 -51.77 -11.55
CA TYR A 351 19.38 -51.87 -10.98
C TYR A 351 18.56 -50.59 -11.17
N ASP A 352 19.18 -49.43 -11.01
CA ASP A 352 18.55 -48.12 -11.25
C ASP A 352 18.14 -47.96 -12.72
N VAL A 353 19.01 -48.34 -13.66
CA VAL A 353 18.69 -48.33 -15.10
C VAL A 353 17.47 -49.22 -15.39
N VAL A 354 17.44 -50.43 -14.83
CA VAL A 354 16.30 -51.35 -15.01
C VAL A 354 15.01 -50.77 -14.46
N LYS A 355 15.02 -50.15 -13.28
CA LYS A 355 13.81 -49.53 -12.71
C LYS A 355 13.28 -48.39 -13.59
N GLY A 356 14.17 -47.54 -14.12
CA GLY A 356 13.78 -46.47 -15.03
C GLY A 356 13.11 -46.99 -16.30
N ILE A 357 13.67 -48.05 -16.90
CA ILE A 357 13.11 -48.64 -18.13
C ILE A 357 11.82 -49.42 -17.88
N VAL A 358 11.70 -50.16 -16.77
CA VAL A 358 10.43 -50.80 -16.37
C VAL A 358 9.31 -49.76 -16.26
N TYR A 359 9.60 -48.59 -15.70
CA TYR A 359 8.61 -47.52 -15.61
C TYR A 359 8.21 -46.99 -17.00
N ILE A 360 9.17 -46.78 -17.90
CA ILE A 360 8.87 -46.36 -19.28
C ILE A 360 8.04 -47.41 -20.02
N HIS A 361 8.40 -48.69 -19.92
CA HIS A 361 7.69 -49.79 -20.59
C HIS A 361 6.24 -49.95 -20.13
N ASN A 362 5.94 -49.58 -18.89
CA ASN A 362 4.59 -49.59 -18.33
C ASN A 362 3.84 -48.25 -18.49
N SER A 363 4.47 -47.25 -19.11
CA SER A 363 3.87 -45.93 -19.36
C SER A 363 3.34 -45.83 -20.79
N ASP A 364 2.58 -44.76 -21.07
CA ASP A 364 2.09 -44.43 -22.42
C ASP A 364 3.18 -44.33 -23.50
N ILE A 365 4.45 -44.17 -23.12
CA ILE A 365 5.60 -44.11 -24.06
C ILE A 365 5.94 -45.51 -24.61
N HIS A 366 5.65 -46.57 -23.86
CA HIS A 366 5.88 -47.99 -24.18
C HIS A 366 7.34 -48.43 -24.41
N SER A 367 8.22 -47.61 -25.01
CA SER A 367 9.63 -47.92 -25.22
C SER A 367 10.52 -46.68 -25.20
N HIS A 368 11.75 -46.83 -24.72
CA HIS A 368 12.73 -45.75 -24.71
C HIS A 368 13.30 -45.51 -26.12
N GLY A 369 13.75 -46.55 -26.82
CA GLY A 369 14.16 -46.56 -28.22
C GLY A 369 15.49 -45.88 -28.57
N ASN A 370 16.15 -45.19 -27.63
CA ASN A 370 17.51 -44.63 -27.78
C ASN A 370 18.36 -44.82 -26.52
N LEU A 371 18.24 -45.98 -25.87
CA LEU A 371 18.92 -46.22 -24.61
C LEU A 371 20.44 -46.37 -24.84
N LYS A 372 21.25 -45.59 -24.13
CA LYS A 372 22.72 -45.62 -24.18
C LYS A 372 23.29 -45.05 -22.89
N SER A 373 24.58 -45.32 -22.62
CA SER A 373 25.26 -44.84 -21.42
C SER A 373 25.26 -43.31 -21.29
N SER A 374 25.32 -42.55 -22.39
CA SER A 374 25.19 -41.08 -22.37
C SER A 374 23.79 -40.56 -22.01
N ASN A 375 22.74 -41.38 -22.16
CA ASN A 375 21.36 -41.02 -21.80
C ASN A 375 20.94 -41.55 -20.42
N CYS A 376 21.91 -42.06 -19.65
CA CYS A 376 21.74 -42.43 -18.25
C CYS A 376 22.48 -41.38 -17.42
N LEU A 377 21.77 -40.37 -16.91
CA LEU A 377 22.36 -39.28 -16.13
C LEU A 377 22.46 -39.63 -14.65
N ILE A 378 23.39 -39.02 -13.93
CA ILE A 378 23.66 -39.31 -12.53
C ILE A 378 23.31 -38.09 -11.67
N GLY A 379 22.35 -38.29 -10.76
CA GLY A 379 21.94 -37.27 -9.80
C GLY A 379 22.98 -37.02 -8.70
N SER A 380 22.73 -36.03 -7.84
CA SER A 380 23.63 -35.67 -6.72
C SER A 380 23.89 -36.82 -5.74
N ARG A 381 22.94 -37.75 -5.60
CA ARG A 381 23.01 -38.93 -4.72
C ARG A 381 23.54 -40.19 -5.41
N PHE A 382 24.17 -40.07 -6.59
CA PHE A 382 24.62 -41.22 -7.41
C PHE A 382 23.51 -42.17 -7.86
N VAL A 383 22.26 -41.70 -7.87
CA VAL A 383 21.13 -42.43 -8.46
C VAL A 383 21.12 -42.20 -9.97
N VAL A 384 20.97 -43.28 -10.74
CA VAL A 384 20.87 -43.18 -12.21
C VAL A 384 19.45 -42.80 -12.62
N LYS A 385 19.35 -41.82 -13.51
CA LYS A 385 18.11 -41.32 -14.10
C LYS A 385 18.17 -41.39 -15.61
N ILE A 386 17.16 -41.96 -16.25
CA ILE A 386 17.09 -42.05 -17.71
C ILE A 386 16.62 -40.72 -18.30
N SER A 387 17.35 -40.18 -19.28
CA SER A 387 17.06 -38.94 -20.01
C SER A 387 16.66 -39.23 -21.47
N ASP A 388 16.23 -38.21 -22.23
CA ASP A 388 15.88 -38.29 -23.66
C ASP A 388 14.76 -39.30 -24.03
N TYR A 389 13.84 -39.56 -23.11
CA TYR A 389 12.67 -40.41 -23.34
C TYR A 389 11.46 -39.62 -23.87
N GLY A 390 10.54 -40.28 -24.58
CA GLY A 390 9.15 -39.82 -24.72
C GLY A 390 8.82 -38.72 -25.75
N ILE A 391 9.77 -38.22 -26.54
CA ILE A 391 9.46 -37.22 -27.59
C ILE A 391 9.95 -37.67 -28.98
N PRO A 392 9.20 -38.55 -29.68
CA PRO A 392 9.58 -39.07 -31.00
C PRO A 392 9.82 -37.97 -32.05
N SER A 393 9.01 -36.89 -32.04
CA SER A 393 9.13 -35.76 -32.98
C SER A 393 10.44 -34.97 -32.82
N LEU A 394 11.00 -34.89 -31.61
CA LEU A 394 12.32 -34.29 -31.37
C LEU A 394 13.46 -35.26 -31.69
N ARG A 395 13.16 -36.57 -31.71
CA ARG A 395 14.08 -37.64 -32.10
C ARG A 395 14.14 -37.86 -33.62
N CYS A 396 13.16 -37.38 -34.40
CA CYS A 396 13.15 -37.43 -35.87
C CYS A 396 14.41 -36.79 -36.50
N SER A 397 15.09 -35.88 -35.79
CA SER A 397 16.39 -35.34 -36.20
C SER A 397 17.56 -36.35 -36.08
N ARG A 398 17.30 -37.62 -35.74
CA ARG A 398 18.30 -38.71 -35.62
C ARG A 398 19.22 -38.86 -36.84
N HIS A 399 18.70 -38.57 -38.04
CA HIS A 399 19.46 -38.61 -39.29
C HIS A 399 19.93 -37.23 -39.78
N GLN A 400 19.66 -36.17 -39.03
CA GLN A 400 19.97 -34.78 -39.39
C GLN A 400 20.96 -34.08 -38.46
N LYS A 401 21.19 -34.58 -37.23
CA LYS A 401 22.12 -33.97 -36.26
C LYS A 401 23.60 -34.07 -36.70
N TYR A 402 23.93 -35.10 -37.48
CA TYR A 402 25.23 -35.29 -38.11
C TYR A 402 25.02 -35.66 -39.57
N PRO A 403 25.82 -35.14 -40.51
CA PRO A 403 25.78 -35.60 -41.89
C PRO A 403 26.08 -37.11 -41.94
N ALA A 404 25.40 -37.85 -42.82
CA ALA A 404 25.48 -39.32 -42.92
C ALA A 404 26.91 -39.90 -43.13
N ASN A 405 27.88 -39.02 -43.41
CA ASN A 405 29.30 -39.34 -43.61
C ASN A 405 30.18 -39.11 -42.36
N CYS A 406 29.62 -38.67 -41.22
CA CYS A 406 30.39 -38.40 -40.00
C CYS A 406 30.51 -39.66 -39.12
N GLU A 407 31.70 -39.92 -38.58
CA GLU A 407 31.98 -41.04 -37.66
C GLU A 407 31.04 -41.04 -36.43
N GLN A 408 30.65 -39.86 -35.96
CA GLN A 408 29.80 -39.66 -34.79
C GLN A 408 28.36 -40.13 -35.00
N TYR A 409 27.90 -40.17 -36.25
CA TYR A 409 26.63 -40.77 -36.63
C TYR A 409 26.64 -42.28 -36.36
N TYR A 410 27.66 -42.99 -36.88
CA TYR A 410 27.79 -44.44 -36.70
C TYR A 410 28.05 -44.82 -35.23
N ARG A 411 28.82 -44.03 -34.48
CA ARG A 411 28.98 -44.23 -33.03
C ARG A 411 27.64 -44.24 -32.28
N SER A 412 26.70 -43.36 -32.65
CA SER A 412 25.39 -43.29 -31.99
C SER A 412 24.52 -44.53 -32.18
N LEU A 413 24.81 -45.36 -33.19
CA LEU A 413 24.04 -46.55 -33.54
C LEU A 413 24.52 -47.82 -32.83
N LEU A 414 25.67 -47.79 -32.13
CA LEU A 414 26.28 -48.99 -31.53
C LEU A 414 25.42 -49.66 -30.44
N TRP A 415 24.53 -48.91 -29.80
CA TRP A 415 23.57 -49.44 -28.80
C TRP A 415 22.25 -49.90 -29.42
N SER A 416 22.04 -49.68 -30.72
CA SER A 416 20.79 -50.03 -31.40
C SER A 416 20.77 -51.52 -31.77
N ALA A 417 19.61 -52.14 -31.61
CA ALA A 417 19.44 -53.57 -31.85
C ALA A 417 19.51 -53.90 -33.36
N PRO A 418 20.04 -55.08 -33.74
CA PRO A 418 20.22 -55.47 -35.14
C PRO A 418 18.94 -55.39 -35.98
N GLU A 419 17.80 -55.78 -35.41
CA GLU A 419 16.50 -55.75 -36.10
C GLU A 419 16.04 -54.33 -36.43
N ILE A 420 16.38 -53.35 -35.59
CA ILE A 420 16.05 -51.92 -35.81
C ILE A 420 16.99 -51.32 -36.87
N LEU A 421 18.24 -51.80 -36.94
CA LEU A 421 19.23 -51.32 -37.92
C LEU A 421 19.03 -51.92 -39.33
N LYS A 422 18.49 -53.14 -39.41
CA LYS A 422 18.23 -53.88 -40.65
C LYS A 422 16.95 -53.42 -41.35
N ASP A 423 15.88 -53.14 -40.59
CA ASP A 423 14.59 -52.73 -41.15
C ASP A 423 14.49 -51.20 -41.33
N GLN A 424 14.19 -50.77 -42.56
CA GLN A 424 13.97 -49.36 -42.89
C GLN A 424 12.63 -48.82 -42.38
N HIS A 425 11.67 -49.70 -42.07
CA HIS A 425 10.34 -49.36 -41.54
C HIS A 425 10.22 -49.57 -40.04
N ALA A 426 11.34 -49.79 -39.33
CA ALA A 426 11.33 -49.95 -37.88
C ALA A 426 10.66 -48.74 -37.20
N PRO A 427 9.82 -48.96 -36.18
CA PRO A 427 9.13 -47.88 -35.49
C PRO A 427 10.14 -46.87 -34.92
N HIS A 428 9.94 -45.58 -35.21
CA HIS A 428 10.83 -44.51 -34.75
C HIS A 428 10.94 -44.42 -33.22
N GLU A 429 9.90 -44.85 -32.53
CA GLU A 429 9.82 -44.91 -31.06
C GLU A 429 10.69 -46.02 -30.46
N GLY A 430 11.20 -46.93 -31.30
CA GLY A 430 11.91 -48.14 -30.90
C GLY A 430 10.95 -49.27 -30.51
N THR A 431 11.50 -50.33 -29.91
CA THR A 431 10.72 -51.44 -29.38
C THR A 431 11.23 -51.79 -27.99
N GLN A 432 10.37 -52.38 -27.15
CA GLN A 432 10.77 -52.85 -25.81
C GLN A 432 11.93 -53.85 -25.89
N LYS A 433 11.92 -54.75 -26.87
CA LYS A 433 13.01 -55.72 -27.10
C LYS A 433 14.30 -55.07 -27.63
N GLY A 434 14.18 -53.94 -28.34
CA GLY A 434 15.31 -53.11 -28.72
C GLY A 434 16.01 -52.50 -27.51
N ASP A 435 15.22 -51.99 -26.54
CA ASP A 435 15.76 -51.45 -25.28
C ASP A 435 16.52 -52.53 -24.47
N VAL A 436 16.04 -53.77 -24.51
CA VAL A 436 16.72 -54.90 -23.84
C VAL A 436 18.11 -55.14 -24.45
N TYR A 437 18.25 -55.05 -25.77
CA TYR A 437 19.55 -55.14 -26.44
C TYR A 437 20.45 -53.97 -26.04
N SER A 438 19.93 -52.75 -26.07
CA SER A 438 20.68 -51.55 -25.66
C SER A 438 21.17 -51.65 -24.22
N PHE A 439 20.35 -52.20 -23.32
CA PHE A 439 20.74 -52.47 -21.93
C PHE A 439 21.87 -53.51 -21.84
N ALA A 440 21.90 -54.52 -22.70
CA ALA A 440 23.00 -55.49 -22.74
C ALA A 440 24.35 -54.83 -23.07
N ILE A 441 24.34 -53.85 -23.98
CA ILE A 441 25.53 -53.06 -24.31
C ILE A 441 25.97 -52.21 -23.12
N ILE A 442 25.03 -51.57 -22.41
CA ILE A 442 25.33 -50.83 -21.17
C ILE A 442 25.88 -51.76 -20.07
N LEU A 443 25.34 -52.99 -19.93
CA LEU A 443 25.89 -53.99 -19.01
C LEU A 443 27.35 -54.30 -19.33
N HIS A 444 27.68 -54.46 -20.61
CA HIS A 444 29.06 -54.66 -21.05
C HIS A 444 29.96 -53.48 -20.63
N GLU A 445 29.51 -52.25 -20.87
CA GLU A 445 30.25 -51.03 -20.48
C GLU A 445 30.49 -50.98 -18.96
N ILE A 446 29.48 -51.28 -18.13
CA ILE A 446 29.60 -51.25 -16.67
C ILE A 446 30.56 -52.34 -16.15
N VAL A 447 30.50 -53.54 -16.73
CA VAL A 447 31.30 -54.69 -16.29
C VAL A 447 32.78 -54.50 -16.67
N TYR A 448 33.05 -54.11 -17.91
CA TYR A 448 34.41 -54.12 -18.46
C TYR A 448 35.09 -52.76 -18.46
N ARG A 449 34.37 -51.63 -18.39
CA ARG A 449 34.93 -50.26 -18.42
C ARG A 449 35.96 -50.07 -19.54
N ARG A 450 35.66 -50.58 -20.73
CA ARG A 450 36.49 -50.47 -21.95
C ARG A 450 35.63 -49.99 -23.11
N GLY A 451 36.28 -49.45 -24.13
CA GLY A 451 35.61 -49.07 -25.38
C GLY A 451 34.84 -50.25 -26.01
N LEU A 452 33.64 -49.95 -26.50
CA LEU A 452 32.78 -50.93 -27.17
C LEU A 452 33.49 -51.55 -28.38
N PHE A 453 33.33 -52.86 -28.58
CA PHE A 453 33.88 -53.62 -29.72
C PHE A 453 35.41 -53.65 -29.87
N ALA A 454 36.19 -53.33 -28.83
CA ALA A 454 37.65 -53.46 -28.86
C ALA A 454 38.10 -54.94 -28.81
N MET A 455 38.27 -55.57 -29.98
CA MET A 455 38.80 -56.93 -30.14
C MET A 455 40.32 -56.87 -30.25
N ASN A 456 41.06 -57.62 -29.41
CA ASN A 456 42.52 -57.86 -29.57
C ASN A 456 43.38 -56.61 -29.88
N GLU A 457 43.13 -55.49 -29.18
CA GLU A 457 43.85 -54.21 -29.35
C GLU A 457 43.68 -53.52 -30.72
N THR A 458 42.87 -54.05 -31.65
CA THR A 458 42.50 -53.36 -32.88
C THR A 458 41.17 -52.63 -32.72
N LEU A 459 41.19 -51.32 -32.97
CA LEU A 459 40.00 -50.48 -33.03
C LEU A 459 39.29 -50.72 -34.36
N VAL A 460 38.18 -51.45 -34.34
CA VAL A 460 37.29 -51.57 -35.50
C VAL A 460 36.49 -50.28 -35.65
N GLU A 461 36.43 -49.71 -36.85
CA GLU A 461 35.69 -48.48 -37.05
C GLU A 461 34.16 -48.71 -36.91
N PRO A 462 33.41 -47.80 -36.26
CA PRO A 462 31.96 -47.95 -36.09
C PRO A 462 31.18 -48.16 -37.39
N LYS A 463 31.70 -47.63 -38.50
CA LYS A 463 31.11 -47.78 -39.84
C LYS A 463 31.20 -49.21 -40.36
N GLU A 464 32.33 -49.89 -40.13
CA GLU A 464 32.54 -51.29 -40.52
C GLU A 464 31.60 -52.21 -39.73
N ILE A 465 31.49 -51.97 -38.42
CA ILE A 465 30.56 -52.70 -37.54
C ILE A 465 29.12 -52.59 -38.05
N PHE A 466 28.69 -51.37 -38.40
CA PHE A 466 27.35 -51.14 -38.93
C PHE A 466 27.11 -51.85 -40.27
N GLN A 467 28.10 -51.83 -41.18
CA GLN A 467 28.02 -52.52 -42.47
C GLN A 467 27.93 -54.03 -42.29
N SER A 468 28.74 -54.61 -41.42
CA SER A 468 28.70 -56.04 -41.10
C SER A 468 27.39 -56.49 -40.45
N ILE A 469 26.82 -55.68 -39.54
CA ILE A 469 25.50 -55.96 -38.97
C ILE A 469 24.42 -55.94 -40.07
N LYS A 470 24.53 -55.02 -41.05
CA LYS A 470 23.60 -54.96 -42.19
C LYS A 470 23.78 -56.12 -43.19
N SER A 471 25.01 -56.59 -43.42
CA SER A 471 25.26 -57.77 -44.26
C SER A 471 24.84 -59.08 -43.61
N GLY A 472 24.54 -59.06 -42.29
CA GLY A 472 24.00 -60.19 -41.56
C GLY A 472 24.99 -60.85 -40.61
N ASP A 473 26.19 -60.30 -40.43
CA ASP A 473 27.20 -60.83 -39.52
C ASP A 473 26.80 -60.61 -38.06
N GLU A 474 26.94 -61.66 -37.23
CA GLU A 474 26.65 -61.61 -35.80
C GLU A 474 27.81 -61.00 -35.00
N ILE A 475 28.06 -59.70 -35.17
CA ILE A 475 29.09 -58.99 -34.40
C ILE A 475 28.55 -58.63 -33.01
N ARG A 476 29.34 -58.94 -31.96
CA ARG A 476 29.06 -58.60 -30.55
C ARG A 476 30.33 -58.10 -29.85
N PRO A 477 30.20 -57.26 -28.81
CA PRO A 477 31.33 -56.88 -27.97
C PRO A 477 32.04 -58.11 -27.38
N PRO A 478 33.38 -58.10 -27.27
CA PRO A 478 34.14 -59.23 -26.77
C PRO A 478 33.80 -59.55 -25.31
N PHE A 479 33.64 -60.84 -25.03
CA PHE A 479 33.33 -61.37 -23.70
C PHE A 479 34.56 -62.10 -23.14
N LEU A 480 35.31 -61.43 -22.26
CA LEU A 480 36.41 -62.04 -21.50
C LEU A 480 35.80 -62.75 -20.28
N GLY A 481 35.85 -64.08 -20.27
CA GLY A 481 35.24 -64.94 -19.25
C GLY A 481 35.98 -64.95 -17.90
N GLU A 482 36.31 -63.80 -17.33
CA GLU A 482 37.01 -63.71 -16.04
C GLU A 482 36.02 -63.63 -14.85
N ASN A 483 35.79 -64.82 -14.29
CA ASN A 483 35.42 -65.28 -12.92
C ASN A 483 34.74 -64.42 -11.82
N THR A 484 34.34 -63.16 -11.96
CA THR A 484 33.56 -62.47 -10.89
C THR A 484 32.10 -62.15 -11.25
N LEU A 485 31.74 -62.17 -12.54
CA LEU A 485 30.42 -61.74 -13.03
C LEU A 485 29.77 -62.74 -14.00
N PHE A 486 30.05 -64.04 -13.86
CA PHE A 486 29.52 -65.09 -14.75
C PHE A 486 27.99 -65.06 -14.89
N GLU A 487 27.26 -64.84 -13.80
CA GLU A 487 25.79 -64.76 -13.78
C GLU A 487 25.28 -63.52 -14.56
N ILE A 488 25.99 -62.38 -14.51
CA ILE A 488 25.69 -61.19 -15.32
C ILE A 488 26.06 -61.42 -16.79
N GLY A 489 27.18 -62.08 -17.06
CA GLY A 489 27.57 -62.44 -18.43
C GLY A 489 26.52 -63.31 -19.12
N ALA A 490 25.93 -64.26 -18.39
CA ALA A 490 24.82 -65.07 -18.89
C ALA A 490 23.55 -64.24 -19.16
N LEU A 491 23.22 -63.30 -18.28
CA LEU A 491 22.10 -62.37 -18.48
C LEU A 491 22.33 -61.47 -19.70
N MET A 492 23.51 -60.86 -19.80
CA MET A 492 23.92 -60.04 -20.94
C MET A 492 23.81 -60.81 -22.25
N LYS A 493 24.24 -62.08 -22.28
CA LYS A 493 24.10 -62.96 -23.44
C LYS A 493 22.66 -63.21 -23.88
N LYS A 494 21.74 -63.34 -22.92
CA LYS A 494 20.30 -63.45 -23.21
C LYS A 494 19.69 -62.14 -23.70
N CYS A 495 20.16 -61.00 -23.18
CA CYS A 495 19.63 -59.69 -23.54
C CYS A 495 20.00 -59.24 -24.97
N TRP A 496 21.15 -59.69 -25.51
CA TRP A 496 21.59 -59.32 -26.88
C TRP A 496 21.41 -60.44 -27.94
N CYS A 497 20.54 -61.42 -27.68
CA CYS A 497 20.20 -62.46 -28.65
C CYS A 497 19.76 -61.84 -29.99
N GLU A 498 20.15 -62.46 -31.11
CA GLU A 498 19.81 -61.94 -32.45
C GLU A 498 18.29 -61.85 -32.63
N ASN A 499 17.58 -62.92 -32.29
CA ASN A 499 16.12 -62.94 -32.31
C ASN A 499 15.53 -62.13 -31.12
N PRO A 500 14.69 -61.11 -31.36
CA PRO A 500 14.06 -60.30 -30.31
C PRO A 500 13.16 -61.10 -29.36
N ALA A 501 12.54 -62.18 -29.83
CA ALA A 501 11.61 -62.99 -29.03
C ALA A 501 12.31 -63.76 -27.90
N ASP A 502 13.57 -64.14 -28.10
CA ASP A 502 14.36 -64.89 -27.11
C ASP A 502 14.92 -64.00 -25.99
N ARG A 503 14.83 -62.68 -26.15
CA ARG A 503 15.30 -61.70 -25.15
C ARG A 503 14.32 -61.63 -23.97
N PRO A 504 14.80 -61.61 -22.72
CA PRO A 504 13.93 -61.49 -21.55
C PRO A 504 13.29 -60.09 -21.47
N ASP A 505 12.15 -59.98 -20.80
CA ASP A 505 11.54 -58.68 -20.47
C ASP A 505 12.22 -58.03 -19.26
N PHE A 506 12.13 -56.70 -19.15
CA PHE A 506 12.75 -55.97 -18.04
C PHE A 506 12.22 -56.38 -16.65
N SER A 507 11.01 -56.91 -16.55
CA SER A 507 10.47 -57.51 -15.31
C SER A 507 11.28 -58.75 -14.87
N ALA A 508 11.64 -59.62 -15.83
CA ALA A 508 12.48 -60.79 -15.59
C ALA A 508 13.95 -60.41 -15.32
N ILE A 509 14.47 -59.41 -16.04
CA ILE A 509 15.80 -58.84 -15.82
C ILE A 509 15.90 -58.26 -14.40
N SER A 510 14.91 -57.45 -13.97
CA SER A 510 14.84 -56.86 -12.63
C SER A 510 14.87 -57.92 -11.54
N SER A 511 14.10 -59.00 -11.72
CA SER A 511 14.07 -60.14 -10.79
C SER A 511 15.42 -60.86 -10.71
N THR A 512 16.12 -60.97 -11.83
CA THR A 512 17.45 -61.59 -11.89
C THR A 512 18.49 -60.73 -11.18
N ILE A 513 18.58 -59.44 -11.52
CA ILE A 513 19.54 -58.51 -10.90
C ILE A 513 19.30 -58.37 -9.40
N ARG A 514 18.03 -58.30 -8.95
CA ARG A 514 17.68 -58.25 -7.52
C ARG A 514 18.11 -59.51 -6.76
N LYS A 515 18.07 -60.69 -7.38
CA LYS A 515 18.57 -61.93 -6.77
C LYS A 515 20.10 -61.90 -6.64
N LEU A 516 20.78 -61.34 -7.63
CA LEU A 516 22.23 -61.17 -7.64
C LEU A 516 22.69 -60.13 -6.60
N SER A 517 21.96 -59.02 -6.46
CA SER A 517 22.28 -57.96 -5.50
C SER A 517 22.13 -58.43 -4.05
N LYS A 518 21.09 -59.23 -3.74
CA LYS A 518 20.86 -59.77 -2.39
C LYS A 518 21.99 -60.66 -1.87
N LYS A 519 22.80 -61.26 -2.75
CA LYS A 519 24.00 -62.01 -2.32
C LYS A 519 25.06 -61.11 -1.65
N PHE A 520 25.00 -59.80 -1.88
CA PHE A 520 25.94 -58.80 -1.34
C PHE A 520 25.36 -57.95 -0.19
N ASP A 521 24.08 -58.14 0.18
CA ASP A 521 23.36 -57.33 1.19
C ASP A 521 23.74 -57.66 2.65
N ASN A 522 24.62 -58.65 2.91
CA ASN A 522 25.06 -58.97 4.27
C ASN A 522 26.28 -58.12 4.66
N GLU A 523 25.99 -57.07 5.46
CA GLU A 523 26.87 -56.34 6.40
C GLU A 523 27.67 -55.09 5.99
N ASN A 524 27.65 -54.55 4.76
CA ASN A 524 28.51 -53.38 4.45
C ASN A 524 27.98 -52.31 3.48
N LEU A 525 26.69 -52.34 3.13
CA LEU A 525 26.08 -51.43 2.14
C LEU A 525 25.89 -50.01 2.67
N VAL A 526 25.27 -49.90 3.85
CA VAL A 526 24.86 -48.62 4.44
C VAL A 526 26.08 -47.85 4.96
N ASP A 527 27.04 -48.53 5.59
CA ASP A 527 28.25 -47.89 6.14
C ASP A 527 29.23 -47.43 5.05
N ASN A 528 29.39 -48.15 3.94
CA ASN A 528 30.25 -47.69 2.85
C ASN A 528 29.62 -46.53 2.06
N LEU A 529 28.31 -46.55 1.84
CA LEU A 529 27.58 -45.43 1.24
C LEU A 529 27.57 -44.22 2.19
N LEU A 530 27.36 -44.40 3.49
CA LEU A 530 27.44 -43.33 4.50
C LEU A 530 28.85 -42.75 4.63
N LYS A 531 29.89 -43.58 4.57
CA LYS A 531 31.29 -43.12 4.66
C LYS A 531 31.70 -42.31 3.43
N ARG A 532 31.24 -42.69 2.24
CA ARG A 532 31.47 -41.93 1.00
C ARG A 532 30.54 -40.72 0.85
N MET A 533 29.28 -40.79 1.32
CA MET A 533 28.38 -39.63 1.39
C MET A 533 28.86 -38.59 2.40
N LYS A 534 29.34 -38.99 3.59
CA LYS A 534 29.96 -38.07 4.58
C LYS A 534 31.08 -37.23 3.97
N GLN A 535 31.90 -37.81 3.10
CA GLN A 535 33.03 -37.11 2.49
C GLN A 535 32.57 -36.03 1.49
N TYR A 536 31.41 -36.22 0.83
CA TYR A 536 30.79 -35.19 -0.01
C TYR A 536 29.91 -34.22 0.78
N THR A 537 29.22 -34.68 1.83
CA THR A 537 28.45 -33.86 2.76
C THR A 537 29.35 -32.87 3.47
N ASN A 538 30.56 -33.25 3.90
CA ASN A 538 31.50 -32.33 4.54
C ASN A 538 31.95 -31.20 3.59
N ASN A 539 32.20 -31.50 2.31
CA ASN A 539 32.57 -30.47 1.33
C ASN A 539 31.38 -29.56 0.97
N LEU A 540 30.16 -30.11 0.94
CA LEU A 540 28.94 -29.33 0.74
C LEU A 540 28.58 -28.50 1.98
N GLU A 541 28.79 -29.04 3.18
CA GLU A 541 28.63 -28.31 4.44
C GLU A 541 29.62 -27.16 4.46
N GLU A 542 30.89 -27.37 4.11
CA GLU A 542 31.88 -26.28 4.02
C GLU A 542 31.42 -25.18 3.05
N LEU A 543 30.96 -25.56 1.84
CA LEU A 543 30.47 -24.61 0.84
C LEU A 543 29.14 -23.92 1.26
N VAL A 544 28.22 -24.64 1.90
CA VAL A 544 26.97 -24.08 2.44
C VAL A 544 27.28 -23.16 3.61
N THR A 545 28.26 -23.47 4.45
CA THR A 545 28.67 -22.63 5.57
C THR A 545 29.33 -21.34 5.04
N GLU A 546 30.14 -21.44 3.99
CA GLU A 546 30.72 -20.29 3.30
C GLU A 546 29.63 -19.40 2.68
N ARG A 547 28.70 -19.97 1.90
CA ARG A 547 27.54 -19.26 1.33
C ARG A 547 26.63 -18.63 2.38
N THR A 548 26.42 -19.33 3.50
CA THR A 548 25.60 -18.82 4.61
C THR A 548 26.32 -17.66 5.31
N ASN A 549 27.64 -17.72 5.46
CA ASN A 549 28.43 -16.61 5.99
C ASN A 549 28.40 -15.39 5.05
N ASP A 550 28.51 -15.59 3.74
CA ASP A 550 28.40 -14.51 2.76
C ASP A 550 27.02 -13.85 2.80
N TYR A 551 25.96 -14.65 2.87
CA TYR A 551 24.59 -14.14 3.03
C TYR A 551 24.44 -13.36 4.34
N LEU A 552 24.99 -13.85 5.46
CA LEU A 552 24.94 -13.15 6.75
C LEU A 552 25.70 -11.81 6.70
N ILE A 553 26.84 -11.77 6.01
CA ILE A 553 27.61 -10.53 5.82
C ILE A 553 26.83 -9.53 4.97
N GLU A 554 26.21 -9.98 3.87
CA GLU A 554 25.38 -9.13 3.01
C GLU A 554 24.13 -8.63 3.74
N LYS A 555 23.42 -9.52 4.44
CA LYS A 555 22.26 -9.17 5.25
C LYS A 555 22.62 -8.11 6.29
N LYS A 556 23.74 -8.27 7.00
CA LYS A 556 24.21 -7.28 7.98
C LYS A 556 24.50 -5.92 7.35
N LYS A 557 25.09 -5.88 6.15
CA LYS A 557 25.32 -4.63 5.40
C LYS A 557 24.01 -3.97 4.98
N ALA A 558 23.04 -4.76 4.52
CA ALA A 558 21.71 -4.26 4.14
C ALA A 558 20.94 -3.71 5.35
N GLU A 559 20.96 -4.42 6.48
CA GLU A 559 20.36 -3.95 7.73
C GLU A 559 21.01 -2.65 8.21
N GLU A 560 22.34 -2.57 8.19
CA GLU A 560 23.06 -1.35 8.58
C GLU A 560 22.73 -0.15 7.68
N LEU A 561 22.61 -0.37 6.37
CA LEU A 561 22.16 0.66 5.43
C LEU A 561 20.73 1.11 5.74
N LEU A 562 19.83 0.16 6.01
CA LEU A 562 18.43 0.46 6.31
C LEU A 562 18.30 1.26 7.62
N TYR A 563 19.13 0.97 8.62
CA TYR A 563 19.22 1.77 9.85
C TYR A 563 19.85 3.16 9.65
N ARG A 564 20.60 3.38 8.57
CA ARG A 564 21.12 4.72 8.21
C ARG A 564 20.06 5.58 7.52
N LEU A 565 19.10 4.96 6.84
CA LEU A 565 18.02 5.65 6.11
C LEU A 565 16.76 5.84 6.96
N LEU A 566 16.45 4.89 7.84
CA LEU A 566 15.20 4.85 8.62
C LEU A 566 15.47 4.67 10.12
N PRO A 567 14.62 5.23 11.00
CA PRO A 567 14.70 4.98 12.44
C PRO A 567 14.56 3.50 12.79
N ARG A 568 15.32 3.04 13.80
CA ARG A 568 15.36 1.62 14.19
C ARG A 568 13.99 0.98 14.46
N SER A 569 13.03 1.74 15.01
CA SER A 569 11.66 1.26 15.26
C SER A 569 10.94 0.91 13.96
N VAL A 570 11.00 1.80 12.97
CA VAL A 570 10.39 1.63 11.64
C VAL A 570 11.07 0.50 10.87
N THR A 571 12.41 0.46 10.90
CA THR A 571 13.19 -0.61 10.28
C THR A 571 12.83 -1.98 10.85
N ALA A 572 12.64 -2.09 12.18
CA ALA A 572 12.28 -3.35 12.82
C ALA A 572 10.89 -3.85 12.39
N GLU A 573 9.91 -2.96 12.24
CA GLU A 573 8.57 -3.30 11.75
C GLU A 573 8.58 -3.71 10.28
N LEU A 574 9.32 -2.99 9.43
CA LEU A 574 9.50 -3.32 8.01
C LEU A 574 10.20 -4.66 7.82
N MET A 575 11.26 -4.93 8.59
CA MET A 575 11.96 -6.22 8.56
C MET A 575 11.08 -7.37 9.06
N ALA A 576 10.11 -7.10 9.92
CA ALA A 576 9.09 -8.06 10.36
C ALA A 576 7.93 -8.22 9.36
N GLY A 577 7.97 -7.55 8.20
CA GLY A 577 6.93 -7.59 7.17
C GLY A 577 5.63 -6.88 7.56
N LYS A 578 5.67 -6.02 8.58
CA LYS A 578 4.50 -5.26 9.03
C LYS A 578 4.42 -3.94 8.27
N SER A 579 3.21 -3.50 7.93
CA SER A 579 2.97 -2.16 7.42
C SER A 579 3.21 -1.13 8.52
N VAL A 580 4.03 -0.12 8.24
CA VAL A 580 4.30 0.98 9.17
C VAL A 580 3.13 1.97 9.11
N THR A 581 2.51 2.25 10.25
CA THR A 581 1.43 3.25 10.34
C THR A 581 1.98 4.63 10.66
N ALA A 582 1.46 5.67 10.00
CA ALA A 582 1.84 7.05 10.30
C ALA A 582 1.37 7.45 11.71
N GLU A 583 2.32 7.87 12.56
CA GLU A 583 2.03 8.34 13.92
C GLU A 583 1.81 9.86 13.94
N SER A 584 0.77 10.30 14.67
CA SER A 584 0.49 11.72 14.87
C SER A 584 0.84 12.16 16.29
N PHE A 585 1.60 13.24 16.43
CA PHE A 585 2.00 13.79 17.72
C PHE A 585 1.28 15.12 17.99
N SER A 586 0.83 15.32 19.23
CA SER A 586 0.05 16.50 19.62
C SER A 586 0.87 17.79 19.63
N SER A 587 2.18 17.71 19.91
CA SER A 587 3.11 18.83 19.89
C SER A 587 4.55 18.35 19.74
N VAL A 588 5.29 18.95 18.79
CA VAL A 588 6.74 18.73 18.58
C VAL A 588 7.40 20.06 18.21
N THR A 589 8.70 20.22 18.47
CA THR A 589 9.47 21.38 17.99
C THR A 589 10.52 20.93 16.99
N ILE A 590 10.53 21.58 15.82
CA ILE A 590 11.44 21.30 14.72
C ILE A 590 12.41 22.47 14.57
N TYR A 591 13.69 22.15 14.51
CA TYR A 591 14.80 23.03 14.18
C TYR A 591 15.14 22.89 12.71
N PHE A 592 15.31 24.02 12.03
CA PHE A 592 15.79 24.10 10.65
C PHE A 592 16.96 25.08 10.59
N SER A 593 18.08 24.64 10.03
CA SER A 593 19.21 25.51 9.72
C SER A 593 19.73 25.32 8.30
N ASP A 594 20.05 26.43 7.65
CA ASP A 594 20.54 26.54 6.27
C ASP A 594 21.82 27.40 6.25
N ILE A 595 22.74 27.13 5.33
CA ILE A 595 23.98 27.91 5.16
C ILE A 595 23.71 29.07 4.20
N CYS A 596 23.91 30.30 4.68
CA CYS A 596 23.72 31.48 3.85
C CYS A 596 24.74 31.52 2.70
N GLY A 597 24.26 31.58 1.46
CA GLY A 597 25.12 31.68 0.27
C GLY A 597 25.71 30.34 -0.21
N PHE A 598 25.19 29.21 0.28
CA PHE A 598 25.67 27.87 -0.09
C PHE A 598 25.80 27.67 -1.59
N THR A 599 24.77 28.05 -2.38
CA THR A 599 24.76 27.91 -3.85
C THR A 599 25.92 28.65 -4.52
N GLN A 600 26.33 29.81 -3.99
CA GLN A 600 27.45 30.58 -4.52
C GLN A 600 28.78 29.88 -4.21
N ILE A 601 28.95 29.40 -2.97
CA ILE A 601 30.17 28.70 -2.53
C ILE A 601 30.32 27.35 -3.25
N SER A 602 29.23 26.60 -3.43
CA SER A 602 29.24 25.32 -4.13
C SER A 602 29.53 25.47 -5.62
N SER A 603 29.17 26.61 -6.23
CA SER A 603 29.42 26.88 -7.66
C SER A 603 30.90 26.99 -8.02
N GLU A 604 31.76 27.30 -7.04
CA GLU A 604 33.22 27.38 -7.19
C GLU A 604 33.93 26.02 -6.99
N SER A 605 33.20 24.97 -6.58
CA SER A 605 33.74 23.67 -6.19
C SER A 605 33.45 22.58 -7.23
N THR A 606 34.36 21.60 -7.37
CA THR A 606 34.12 20.47 -8.29
C THR A 606 33.07 19.51 -7.72
N PRO A 607 32.27 18.82 -8.56
CA PRO A 607 31.18 17.94 -8.10
C PRO A 607 31.63 16.84 -7.12
N MET A 608 32.86 16.34 -7.25
CA MET A 608 33.43 15.30 -6.38
C MET A 608 33.83 15.81 -4.99
N GLN A 609 34.00 17.13 -4.82
CA GLN A 609 34.32 17.76 -3.53
C GLN A 609 33.06 18.12 -2.73
N VAL A 610 31.89 18.10 -3.37
CA VAL A 610 30.59 18.37 -2.75
C VAL A 610 29.86 17.03 -2.55
N GLU A 611 30.47 16.12 -1.78
CA GLU A 611 29.80 14.89 -1.38
C GLU A 611 28.85 15.16 -0.20
N THR A 612 27.56 15.32 -0.52
CA THR A 612 26.43 15.25 0.41
C THR A 612 26.41 16.25 1.57
N ILE A 613 25.88 17.44 1.31
CA ILE A 613 25.15 18.19 2.33
C ILE A 613 23.84 18.60 1.67
N GLY A 614 22.72 18.00 2.08
CA GLY A 614 21.41 18.57 1.77
C GLY A 614 21.36 19.97 2.37
N ASP A 615 20.86 20.94 1.62
CA ASP A 615 20.90 22.38 1.92
C ASP A 615 20.31 22.79 3.29
N ALA A 616 19.73 21.87 4.06
CA ALA A 616 19.18 22.12 5.38
C ALA A 616 19.49 20.98 6.38
N TYR A 617 20.00 21.34 7.55
CA TYR A 617 19.99 20.45 8.72
C TYR A 617 18.65 20.59 9.44
N MET A 618 17.97 19.46 9.63
CA MET A 618 16.71 19.37 10.38
C MET A 618 16.93 18.54 11.64
N CYS A 619 16.45 19.04 12.78
CA CYS A 619 16.45 18.29 14.03
C CYS A 619 15.09 18.44 14.71
N VAL A 620 14.60 17.39 15.35
CA VAL A 620 13.29 17.38 16.01
C VAL A 620 13.46 16.90 17.45
N SER A 621 12.81 17.56 18.40
CA SER A 621 12.68 17.06 19.76
C SER A 621 11.21 16.71 20.06
N GLY A 622 11.02 15.70 20.91
CA GLY A 622 9.72 15.10 21.23
C GLY A 622 9.38 13.86 20.40
N LEU A 623 10.33 13.32 19.63
CA LEU A 623 10.18 12.10 18.81
C LEU A 623 11.33 11.11 19.03
N PRO A 624 11.08 9.78 18.91
CA PRO A 624 9.76 9.15 18.84
C PRO A 624 9.04 9.15 20.19
N THR A 625 9.74 9.38 21.29
CA THR A 625 9.17 9.43 22.64
C THR A 625 8.80 10.87 23.02
N PRO A 626 7.52 11.15 23.35
CA PRO A 626 7.09 12.47 23.80
C PRO A 626 7.80 12.87 25.10
N ASN A 627 8.31 14.11 25.17
CA ASN A 627 9.00 14.65 26.34
C ASN A 627 8.25 15.86 26.97
N GLY A 628 6.95 15.99 26.73
CA GLY A 628 6.15 17.13 27.20
C GLY A 628 6.66 18.46 26.64
N ASN A 629 6.56 19.57 27.37
CA ASN A 629 7.01 20.88 26.86
C ASN A 629 8.55 20.99 26.71
N LEU A 630 9.32 19.98 27.14
CA LEU A 630 10.78 19.99 27.10
C LEU A 630 11.34 20.08 25.68
N HIS A 631 10.59 19.61 24.68
CA HIS A 631 11.03 19.69 23.28
C HIS A 631 11.38 21.10 22.82
N ALA A 632 10.62 22.10 23.25
CA ALA A 632 10.85 23.49 22.86
C ALA A 632 12.14 24.03 23.50
N ARG A 633 12.37 23.68 24.77
CA ARG A 633 13.55 24.08 25.54
C ARG A 633 14.84 23.47 25.00
N GLU A 634 14.82 22.18 24.67
CA GLU A 634 15.99 21.48 24.11
C GLU A 634 16.42 22.07 22.77
N ILE A 635 15.46 22.31 21.87
CA ILE A 635 15.73 22.92 20.57
C ILE A 635 16.22 24.37 20.70
N ALA A 636 15.63 25.15 21.61
CA ALA A 636 16.08 26.53 21.87
C ALA A 636 17.53 26.58 22.36
N ARG A 637 17.91 25.71 23.31
CA ARG A 637 19.30 25.62 23.81
C ARG A 637 20.28 25.13 22.75
N MET A 638 19.90 24.12 21.98
CA MET A 638 20.72 23.63 20.86
C MET A 638 20.95 24.72 19.81
N ALA A 639 19.91 25.48 19.46
CA ALA A 639 20.01 26.58 18.52
C ALA A 639 20.98 27.67 19.00
N LEU A 640 20.94 28.02 20.30
CA LEU A 640 21.87 28.97 20.92
C LEU A 640 23.32 28.45 20.88
N ALA A 641 23.53 27.17 21.22
CA ALA A 641 24.85 26.55 21.24
C ALA A 641 25.48 26.45 19.83
N ILE A 642 24.69 26.08 18.81
CA ILE A 642 25.15 26.04 17.41
C ILE A 642 25.55 27.44 16.95
N LEU A 643 24.74 28.46 17.27
CA LEU A 643 25.03 29.82 16.86
C LEU A 643 26.34 30.35 17.47
N ASP A 644 26.58 30.09 18.76
CA ASP A 644 27.83 30.46 19.43
C ASP A 644 29.05 29.72 18.86
N ALA A 645 28.91 28.42 18.57
CA ALA A 645 29.97 27.65 17.93
C ALA A 645 30.33 28.21 16.54
N VAL A 646 29.34 28.63 15.75
CA VAL A 646 29.52 29.20 14.41
C VAL A 646 30.16 30.59 14.47
N ILE A 647 29.78 31.42 15.45
CA ILE A 647 30.39 32.74 15.64
C ILE A 647 31.89 32.61 15.89
N ASN A 648 32.30 31.62 16.67
CA ASN A 648 33.70 31.37 17.02
C ASN A 648 34.47 30.50 15.99
N PHE A 649 33.77 29.93 14.99
CA PHE A 649 34.37 29.05 13.99
C PHE A 649 35.09 29.84 12.89
N LYS A 650 36.35 29.48 12.62
CA LYS A 650 37.14 30.03 11.50
C LYS A 650 37.42 28.97 10.45
N ILE A 651 37.17 29.31 9.18
CA ILE A 651 37.44 28.42 8.06
C ILE A 651 38.96 28.34 7.84
N ARG A 652 39.54 27.14 7.96
CA ARG A 652 41.00 26.93 7.92
C ARG A 652 41.69 27.48 6.66
N HIS A 653 41.02 27.41 5.51
CA HIS A 653 41.56 27.84 4.21
C HIS A 653 41.09 29.25 3.80
N ARG A 654 40.15 29.86 4.54
CA ARG A 654 39.69 31.25 4.37
C ARG A 654 39.46 31.91 5.74
N PRO A 655 40.52 32.19 6.52
CA PRO A 655 40.39 32.65 7.91
C PRO A 655 39.78 34.04 8.08
N GLY A 656 39.64 34.81 6.99
CA GLY A 656 38.96 36.12 6.97
C GLY A 656 37.46 36.05 6.66
N GLU A 657 36.94 34.88 6.26
CA GLU A 657 35.51 34.69 5.99
C GLU A 657 34.83 33.99 7.18
N GLN A 658 33.69 34.53 7.60
CA GLN A 658 32.88 33.96 8.68
C GLN A 658 31.76 33.10 8.09
N LEU A 659 31.61 31.87 8.60
CA LEU A 659 30.49 31.00 8.23
C LEU A 659 29.18 31.60 8.78
N ARG A 660 28.19 31.84 7.92
CA ARG A 660 26.88 32.38 8.31
C ARG A 660 25.80 31.31 8.16
N ILE A 661 25.12 31.00 9.25
CA ILE A 661 23.99 30.06 9.27
C ILE A 661 22.69 30.81 9.53
N ARG A 662 21.61 30.41 8.85
CA ARG A 662 20.24 30.90 9.03
C ARG A 662 19.45 29.86 9.82
N ILE A 663 18.82 30.27 10.92
CA ILE A 663 17.99 29.40 11.77
C ILE A 663 16.56 29.98 11.81
N GLY A 664 15.69 29.42 10.97
CA GLY A 664 14.32 29.92 10.77
C GLY A 664 14.26 31.28 10.04
N ILE A 665 13.89 31.22 8.76
CA ILE A 665 13.54 32.30 7.80
C ILE A 665 14.22 33.69 7.97
N HIS A 666 15.16 33.89 7.02
CA HIS A 666 15.61 35.11 6.35
C HIS A 666 16.63 36.04 7.03
N SER A 667 17.05 35.79 8.28
CA SER A 667 18.17 36.54 8.86
C SER A 667 19.30 35.59 9.27
N ALA A 668 20.49 35.83 8.70
CA ALA A 668 21.69 35.10 9.09
C ALA A 668 22.00 35.38 10.57
N LEU A 669 22.48 34.37 11.30
CA LEU A 669 22.92 34.45 12.69
C LEU A 669 21.83 34.90 13.68
N ARG A 670 20.54 34.70 13.36
CA ARG A 670 19.42 34.90 14.28
C ARG A 670 18.56 33.64 14.35
N ILE A 671 17.96 33.41 15.53
CA ILE A 671 17.08 32.26 15.79
C ILE A 671 15.63 32.74 15.82
N HIS A 672 14.84 32.31 14.85
CA HIS A 672 13.44 32.66 14.72
C HIS A 672 12.51 31.76 15.54
N LEU A 673 11.53 32.36 16.20
CA LEU A 673 10.50 31.68 16.97
C LEU A 673 9.10 31.95 16.40
N SER A 674 8.31 30.88 16.27
CA SER A 674 6.89 30.94 15.98
C SER A 674 6.07 31.36 17.22
N PRO A 675 4.81 31.79 17.06
CA PRO A 675 3.93 32.09 18.19
C PRO A 675 3.76 30.91 19.17
N THR A 676 3.62 29.70 18.65
CA THR A 676 3.43 28.50 19.45
C THR A 676 4.70 28.12 20.21
N THR A 677 5.87 28.19 19.57
CA THR A 677 7.15 27.91 20.25
C THR A 677 7.43 28.97 21.32
N LYS A 678 7.13 30.25 21.05
CA LYS A 678 7.28 31.32 22.03
C LYS A 678 6.39 31.10 23.26
N ALA A 679 5.13 30.75 23.06
CA ALA A 679 4.21 30.44 24.17
C ALA A 679 4.71 29.26 25.03
N LEU A 680 5.34 28.25 24.43
CA LEU A 680 5.96 27.15 25.17
C LEU A 680 7.21 27.60 25.93
N LEU A 681 8.06 28.44 25.33
CA LEU A 681 9.26 28.95 26.00
C LEU A 681 8.92 29.88 27.17
N ASP A 682 7.84 30.66 27.07
CA ASP A 682 7.33 31.49 28.17
C ASP A 682 6.98 30.67 29.41
N THR A 683 6.60 29.39 29.27
CA THR A 683 6.30 28.52 30.42
C THR A 683 7.52 28.24 31.29
N PHE A 684 8.72 28.34 30.74
CA PHE A 684 9.97 28.13 31.47
C PHE A 684 10.49 29.39 32.15
N GLN A 685 10.07 30.58 31.68
CA GLN A 685 10.47 31.90 32.20
C GLN A 685 11.99 32.17 32.24
N THR A 686 12.83 31.36 31.59
CA THR A 686 14.29 31.54 31.56
C THR A 686 14.81 32.13 30.24
N PHE A 687 13.99 32.18 29.19
CA PHE A 687 14.43 32.56 27.85
C PHE A 687 14.18 34.04 27.54
N ILE A 688 15.19 34.69 26.97
CA ILE A 688 15.15 36.10 26.57
C ILE A 688 14.74 36.17 25.11
N VAL A 689 13.58 36.77 24.83
CA VAL A 689 13.01 36.89 23.48
C VAL A 689 12.64 38.34 23.14
N LYS A 690 12.83 38.75 21.88
CA LYS A 690 12.48 40.10 21.37
C LYS A 690 11.46 40.00 20.25
N LEU A 691 10.41 40.84 20.29
CA LEU A 691 9.42 40.89 19.21
C LEU A 691 10.10 41.34 17.90
N ARG A 692 9.97 40.53 16.85
CA ARG A 692 10.47 40.86 15.51
C ARG A 692 9.46 41.70 14.73
N GLY A 693 8.17 41.37 14.82
CA GLY A 693 7.10 41.96 14.01
C GLY A 693 6.33 40.91 13.21
N SER A 694 5.48 41.37 12.29
CA SER A 694 4.64 40.53 11.45
C SER A 694 5.41 40.01 10.22
N VAL A 695 5.41 38.70 10.03
CA VAL A 695 6.04 38.01 8.89
C VAL A 695 4.97 37.27 8.11
N THR A 696 4.91 37.50 6.80
CA THR A 696 4.01 36.76 5.91
C THR A 696 4.57 35.37 5.66
N LEU A 697 3.90 34.33 6.16
CA LEU A 697 4.24 32.95 5.84
C LEU A 697 3.31 32.38 4.78
N LYS A 698 3.91 31.77 3.75
CA LYS A 698 3.19 31.09 2.66
C LYS A 698 2.27 30.02 3.25
N GLY A 699 0.96 30.13 3.00
CA GLY A 699 -0.07 29.20 3.47
C GLY A 699 -0.63 29.46 4.88
N LYS A 700 -0.07 30.40 5.67
CA LYS A 700 -0.57 30.74 7.02
C LYS A 700 -0.89 32.22 7.23
N GLY A 701 -0.65 33.07 6.23
CA GLY A 701 -0.91 34.51 6.30
C GLY A 701 0.13 35.25 7.14
N ASN A 702 -0.24 36.45 7.59
CA ASN A 702 0.62 37.30 8.41
C ASN A 702 0.64 36.82 9.86
N MET A 703 1.81 36.56 10.41
CA MET A 703 1.96 36.16 11.82
C MET A 703 3.05 36.95 12.53
N SER A 704 2.78 37.31 13.78
CA SER A 704 3.78 37.92 14.66
C SER A 704 4.83 36.88 15.05
N THR A 705 6.10 37.28 15.05
CA THR A 705 7.22 36.37 15.36
C THR A 705 8.24 37.02 16.28
N TRP A 706 9.11 36.21 16.89
CA TRP A 706 10.10 36.64 17.89
C TRP A 706 11.51 36.16 17.52
N TRP A 707 12.51 36.89 18.00
CA TRP A 707 13.90 36.48 18.02
C TRP A 707 14.24 35.89 19.39
N LEU A 708 14.91 34.73 19.42
CA LEU A 708 15.53 34.21 20.63
C LEU A 708 16.92 34.83 20.80
N LEU A 709 17.17 35.48 21.94
CA LEU A 709 18.42 36.20 22.23
C LEU A 709 19.34 35.47 23.21
N GLY A 710 18.78 34.62 24.07
CA GLY A 710 19.57 33.88 25.05
C GLY A 710 18.70 33.24 26.14
N GLU A 711 19.36 32.72 27.16
CA GLU A 711 18.75 32.20 28.38
C GLU A 711 19.41 32.87 29.60
N GLU A 712 18.64 33.31 30.60
CA GLU A 712 19.14 34.11 31.74
C GLU A 712 20.29 33.44 32.53
N ASN A 713 20.28 32.10 32.60
CA ASN A 713 21.33 31.29 33.24
C ASN A 713 22.15 30.47 32.24
N GLY A 714 22.15 30.85 30.96
CA GLY A 714 22.77 30.09 29.87
C GLY A 714 23.51 30.98 28.88
N LEU A 715 23.69 30.47 27.66
CA LEU A 715 24.34 31.19 26.56
C LEU A 715 23.53 32.43 26.16
N GLN A 716 24.19 33.59 26.16
CA GLN A 716 23.64 34.85 25.65
C GLN A 716 24.34 35.21 24.36
N ILE A 717 23.57 35.53 23.32
CA ILE A 717 24.13 35.99 22.06
C ILE A 717 24.54 37.46 22.26
N PRO A 718 25.82 37.85 22.05
CA PRO A 718 26.22 39.24 22.15
C PRO A 718 25.46 40.09 21.13
N LEU A 719 24.72 41.10 21.61
CA LEU A 719 23.92 42.03 20.79
C LEU A 719 24.76 42.96 19.89
N THR A 720 26.09 42.85 19.92
CA THR A 720 26.99 43.77 19.23
C THR A 720 27.14 43.41 17.74
N ASN A 721 26.65 44.31 16.88
CA ASN A 721 26.92 44.51 15.44
C ASN A 721 25.82 44.19 14.41
N PHE A 722 24.55 44.05 14.79
CA PHE A 722 23.48 43.78 13.79
C PHE A 722 22.32 44.80 13.77
N ASP A 723 22.57 46.05 14.19
CA ASP A 723 21.59 47.16 14.12
C ASP A 723 21.65 47.95 12.80
N ASN A 724 22.42 47.51 11.80
CA ASN A 724 22.32 48.10 10.47
C ASN A 724 21.11 47.52 9.74
N ASP A 725 19.97 48.20 9.85
CA ASP A 725 18.74 47.99 9.08
C ASP A 725 18.89 48.14 7.55
N ASN A 726 20.12 48.23 7.03
CA ASN A 726 20.43 48.48 5.60
C ASN A 726 20.64 47.22 4.75
N ASP A 727 20.70 46.01 5.32
CA ASP A 727 20.77 44.77 4.52
C ASP A 727 19.39 44.31 3.99
N LEU A 728 18.35 45.13 4.15
CA LEU A 728 16.99 44.90 3.62
C LEU A 728 16.81 45.27 2.12
N LEU A 729 17.88 45.67 1.41
CA LEU A 729 17.76 46.26 0.06
C LEU A 729 18.54 45.58 -1.08
N ILE A 730 19.12 44.40 -0.90
CA ILE A 730 19.78 43.68 -2.02
C ILE A 730 18.98 42.42 -2.42
N SER A 731 18.49 42.48 -3.66
CA SER A 731 17.78 41.48 -4.46
C SER A 731 16.29 41.23 -4.18
N ALA A 732 15.48 42.28 -4.37
CA ALA A 732 14.13 42.14 -4.89
C ALA A 732 14.18 41.89 -6.42
N THR A 733 14.51 40.66 -6.83
CA THR A 733 14.16 40.13 -8.16
C THR A 733 13.88 38.63 -8.01
N PRO A 734 12.70 38.14 -8.42
CA PRO A 734 12.46 36.71 -8.46
C PRO A 734 13.28 36.12 -9.62
N PRO A 735 14.05 35.05 -9.45
CA PRO A 735 14.43 34.24 -10.59
C PRO A 735 13.13 33.59 -11.09
N SER A 736 12.65 34.12 -12.20
CA SER A 736 11.68 33.46 -13.06
C SER A 736 12.16 32.05 -13.39
N SER A 737 11.22 31.10 -13.35
CA SER A 737 11.23 29.84 -14.10
C SER A 737 12.49 28.98 -13.98
N ASN A 738 12.45 28.03 -13.03
CA ASN A 738 12.70 26.61 -13.29
C ASN A 738 12.40 25.81 -12.02
N LEU A 739 11.11 25.67 -11.72
CA LEU A 739 10.62 24.51 -10.99
C LEU A 739 10.61 23.36 -11.99
N LEU A 740 11.64 22.52 -11.93
CA LEU A 740 11.53 21.16 -12.42
C LEU A 740 10.35 20.52 -11.69
N GLU A 741 9.29 20.23 -12.44
CA GLU A 741 8.31 19.21 -12.09
C GLU A 741 9.08 17.91 -11.84
N ILE A 742 9.34 17.59 -10.57
CA ILE A 742 9.54 16.20 -10.16
C ILE A 742 8.15 15.70 -9.82
N ASN A 743 7.47 15.22 -10.87
CA ASN A 743 6.36 14.30 -10.75
C ASN A 743 6.81 13.08 -9.94
N GLN A 744 5.92 12.65 -9.03
CA GLN A 744 5.82 11.29 -8.52
C GLN A 744 7.12 10.62 -8.07
N ILE A 745 7.40 10.70 -6.76
CA ILE A 745 7.84 9.49 -6.06
C ILE A 745 6.79 9.25 -4.98
N GLN A 746 5.94 8.26 -5.25
CA GLN A 746 5.20 7.54 -4.23
C GLN A 746 6.19 7.03 -3.18
N ILE A 747 5.88 7.27 -1.91
CA ILE A 747 6.23 6.29 -0.87
C ILE A 747 5.08 5.29 -0.84
#